data_AF-A0A257LZT6-F1
#
_entry.id   AF-A0A257LZT6-F1
#
_cell.length_a   1.000
_cell.length_b   1.000
_cell.length_c   1.000
_cell.angle_alpha   90.00
_cell.angle_beta   90.00
_cell.angle_gamma   90.00
#
_symmetry.space_group_name_H-M   'P 1'
#
loop_
_entity.id
_entity.type
_entity.pdbx_description
1 polymer ?
#
loop_
_entity_poly.entity_id
_entity_poly.type
_entity_poly.pdbx_seq_one_letter_code
_entity_poly.pdbx_strand_id
1 'polypeptide(L)'
;MLENSTVGKSNGQKITIVGGNRFQTLSLTNPFLLPNVSGVRYYANEDLTGGHLSSMLTNAQKTSEYITNDLVKRKNSKYLPAINQIMALEDRHQATLTSRRVFLESFIANVCEEIHGSSNESLLPTFIPVELKEIEAPPKGETYKKAPFHVAQNLLKDLEGDNTVYQLLLDPQQAKKSDEEFRNLCEHTWFYFGDHERKIQGRMTILRDYLPELREFVLKEQRKIKPQPYKPLDAAEMEVVRASITKHRKKGDHYAAIIEKCMTGWEQEFERERIAAGPPSDELLSNLVSQLCVQILERSPDAPETTEYLGVAKAYVAKLGKLKAIQKLIQTFILSSEFAYRQEFGNGPADEQGRRMLPPRDAAYALAYALTDQSPDQELMRAAQSGKLSTREDYKREVQRLLKKRDTHYLIDPILADKNYQDNTTDTAVRKLRFFREFFGYPAALTIFKDEKRFGGDRLDDATCRLVNEADRTVEHILKKDQNVFEELLSTEEFYLYHDGDNARMQAASDRIKAIYAHFKDLNWKKFTNEDLLKHGDFLREVKMRGVDPDHMEARNRQGNTLQLFKLSMESITARLDKGQKEAAPFDLYRGYGYDFMVGYNVSKFYDIPMDNWDYQTTQPAKVANRKGLLTHPAWLIAHAKNTETDPVHRGKWVREKLLAGTIPDVPISVDAVIPEDHNRILRDRLASATETTSCWKCHEQMNPLGYTFETYDDFGRFRSEESLEYPDKLIRKSQDKGTLLSDTRDVYKTLQVNSVGHLKGTGDAALDGELKDAVDLAGRLAKSRRVRQSIIRYAFRYFMGRNEFLSDSKTLIDAEQAYAESGGSFDAVIVSLLTSDSFIYRKAIEN
;
A
#
# COMPACT_ATOMS: atom_id res chain seq x y z
N MET A 1 -16.23 16.57 3.52
CA MET A 1 -15.76 15.22 3.13
C MET A 1 -14.84 15.34 1.94
N LEU A 2 -13.53 15.17 2.15
CA LEU A 2 -12.60 14.90 1.06
C LEU A 2 -13.02 13.58 0.45
N GLU A 3 -13.42 13.56 -0.83
CA GLU A 3 -13.45 12.31 -1.59
C GLU A 3 -12.01 11.80 -1.70
N ASN A 4 -11.60 10.99 -0.72
CA ASN A 4 -10.41 10.16 -0.71
C ASN A 4 -10.72 8.93 -1.55
N SER A 5 -10.87 9.15 -2.86
CA SER A 5 -11.13 8.10 -3.81
C SER A 5 -9.98 7.98 -4.80
N THR A 6 -9.62 6.75 -5.11
CA THR A 6 -8.68 6.43 -6.18
C THR A 6 -9.35 5.54 -7.21
N VAL A 7 -8.86 5.60 -8.45
CA VAL A 7 -9.32 4.69 -9.50
C VAL A 7 -8.44 3.45 -9.43
N GLY A 8 -9.00 2.31 -9.06
CA GLY A 8 -8.33 1.02 -9.16
C GLY A 8 -9.05 0.10 -10.13
N LYS A 9 -8.64 -1.17 -10.12
CA LYS A 9 -9.25 -2.22 -10.91
C LYS A 9 -9.71 -3.35 -10.00
N SER A 10 -10.95 -3.77 -10.17
CA SER A 10 -11.47 -5.02 -9.58
C SER A 10 -12.08 -5.83 -10.72
N ASN A 11 -11.68 -7.10 -10.83
CA ASN A 11 -12.09 -8.02 -11.90
C ASN A 11 -11.92 -7.40 -13.32
N GLY A 12 -10.83 -6.64 -13.52
CA GLY A 12 -10.54 -5.98 -14.80
C GLY A 12 -11.33 -4.70 -15.08
N GLN A 13 -12.34 -4.34 -14.28
CA GLN A 13 -13.13 -3.10 -14.43
C GLN A 13 -12.53 -1.95 -13.63
N LYS A 14 -12.55 -0.73 -14.18
CA LYS A 14 -12.16 0.47 -13.45
C LYS A 14 -13.24 0.79 -12.41
N ILE A 15 -12.85 0.76 -11.14
CA ILE A 15 -13.72 1.06 -10.02
C ILE A 15 -13.17 2.24 -9.21
N THR A 16 -14.07 3.02 -8.63
CA THR A 16 -13.72 4.04 -7.66
C THR A 16 -13.61 3.38 -6.29
N ILE A 17 -12.41 3.41 -5.72
CA ILE A 17 -12.09 2.82 -4.43
C ILE A 17 -11.92 3.96 -3.42
N VAL A 18 -12.63 3.87 -2.31
CA VAL A 18 -12.48 4.75 -1.16
C VAL A 18 -11.29 4.30 -0.33
N GLY A 19 -10.38 5.21 -0.03
CA GLY A 19 -9.03 4.91 0.45
C GLY A 19 -8.05 4.88 -0.71
N GLY A 20 -6.91 5.57 -0.57
CA GLY A 20 -5.95 5.73 -1.65
C GLY A 20 -4.64 4.98 -1.47
N ASN A 21 -4.11 4.43 -2.57
CA ASN A 21 -2.84 3.67 -2.64
C ASN A 21 -1.57 4.51 -2.46
N ARG A 22 -1.69 5.80 -2.19
CA ARG A 22 -0.57 6.65 -1.81
C ARG A 22 -0.91 7.21 -0.45
N PHE A 23 -0.01 7.09 0.52
CA PHE A 23 -0.15 7.75 1.84
C PHE A 23 -0.55 9.24 1.73
N GLN A 24 -0.22 9.89 0.61
CA GLN A 24 -0.63 11.26 0.28
C GLN A 24 -2.14 11.45 0.14
N THR A 25 -2.94 10.44 -0.19
CA THR A 25 -4.39 10.59 -0.41
C THR A 25 -5.25 10.28 0.81
N LEU A 26 -4.66 9.81 1.91
CA LEU A 26 -5.41 9.49 3.12
C LEU A 26 -6.27 10.70 3.54
N SER A 27 -7.58 10.46 3.67
CA SER A 27 -8.46 11.30 4.47
C SER A 27 -7.81 11.50 5.84
N LEU A 28 -8.13 12.60 6.52
CA LEU A 28 -7.80 12.81 7.93
C LEU A 28 -8.46 11.72 8.80
N THR A 29 -8.00 10.48 8.70
CA THR A 29 -8.33 9.40 9.62
C THR A 29 -7.56 9.69 10.88
N ASN A 30 -8.32 9.89 11.96
CA ASN A 30 -7.79 10.18 13.29
C ASN A 30 -6.61 9.23 13.60
N PRO A 31 -5.40 9.77 13.90
CA PRO A 31 -4.19 8.97 14.09
C PRO A 31 -4.26 7.99 15.27
N PHE A 32 -5.30 8.04 16.11
CA PHE A 32 -5.51 7.14 17.24
C PHE A 32 -6.38 5.90 16.96
N LEU A 33 -7.06 5.83 15.81
CA LEU A 33 -8.15 4.86 15.60
C LEU A 33 -7.78 3.55 14.91
N LEU A 34 -6.53 3.33 14.51
CA LEU A 34 -6.14 2.06 13.89
C LEU A 34 -5.01 1.40 14.70
N PRO A 35 -5.36 0.55 15.67
CA PRO A 35 -4.39 -0.32 16.33
C PRO A 35 -3.75 -1.26 15.30
N ASN A 36 -2.48 -1.63 15.52
CA ASN A 36 -1.81 -2.66 14.71
C ASN A 36 -2.48 -4.03 14.84
N VAL A 37 -3.24 -4.27 15.92
CA VAL A 37 -4.03 -5.48 16.13
C VAL A 37 -5.18 -5.19 17.10
N SER A 38 -6.40 -5.59 16.73
CA SER A 38 -7.67 -5.43 17.46
C SER A 38 -8.17 -4.00 17.51
N GLY A 39 -9.24 -3.70 16.74
CA GLY A 39 -10.01 -2.43 16.68
C GLY A 39 -10.54 -1.78 17.97
N VAL A 40 -9.86 -1.99 19.10
CA VAL A 40 -9.96 -1.24 20.35
C VAL A 40 -9.14 0.06 20.20
N ARG A 41 -9.75 1.21 20.53
CA ARG A 41 -9.06 2.50 20.52
C ARG A 41 -7.83 2.41 21.45
N TYR A 42 -6.66 2.92 21.02
CA TYR A 42 -5.35 2.79 21.70
C TYR A 42 -5.38 3.01 23.23
N TYR A 43 -6.29 3.83 23.74
CA TYR A 43 -6.38 4.17 25.17
C TYR A 43 -6.80 3.03 26.10
N ALA A 44 -7.31 1.89 25.60
CA ALA A 44 -7.84 0.86 26.49
C ALA A 44 -6.79 -0.12 27.04
N ASN A 45 -5.62 -0.22 26.39
CA ASN A 45 -4.64 -1.27 26.71
C ASN A 45 -3.19 -0.77 26.90
N GLU A 46 -2.84 0.45 26.48
CA GLU A 46 -1.47 1.00 26.63
C GLU A 46 -1.49 2.51 26.97
N ASP A 47 -0.59 2.93 27.85
CA ASP A 47 -0.38 4.34 28.18
C ASP A 47 0.25 5.09 26.99
N LEU A 48 -0.19 6.33 26.75
CA LEU A 48 0.40 7.19 25.72
C LEU A 48 1.84 7.57 26.08
N THR A 49 2.80 6.93 25.42
CA THR A 49 4.22 7.27 25.54
C THR A 49 4.61 8.56 24.79
N GLY A 50 5.78 9.13 25.10
CA GLY A 50 6.33 10.27 24.37
C GLY A 50 6.55 10.00 22.86
N GLY A 51 6.78 8.75 22.47
CA GLY A 51 6.87 8.34 21.07
C GLY A 51 5.54 8.50 20.30
N HIS A 52 4.42 8.20 20.96
CA HIS A 52 3.09 8.41 20.38
C HIS A 52 2.82 9.90 20.16
N LEU A 53 3.10 10.74 21.16
CA LEU A 53 2.94 12.20 21.05
C LEU A 53 3.80 12.81 19.93
N SER A 54 5.06 12.35 19.80
CA SER A 54 5.94 12.76 18.70
C SER A 54 5.37 12.38 17.34
N SER A 55 4.81 11.17 17.22
CA SER A 55 4.19 10.69 15.99
C SER A 55 2.93 11.49 15.63
N MET A 56 2.10 11.83 16.62
CA MET A 56 0.92 12.68 16.42
C MET A 56 1.30 14.07 15.92
N LEU A 57 2.29 14.71 16.55
CA LEU A 57 2.78 16.02 16.13
C LEU A 57 3.32 15.97 14.69
N THR A 58 4.13 14.96 14.38
CA THR A 58 4.66 14.73 13.04
C THR A 58 3.53 14.55 12.02
N ASN A 59 2.51 13.76 12.34
CA ASN A 59 1.37 13.52 11.46
C ASN A 59 0.53 14.79 11.27
N ALA A 60 0.28 15.55 12.33
CA ALA A 60 -0.44 16.82 12.25
C ALA A 60 0.30 17.84 11.37
N GLN A 61 1.62 17.92 11.49
CA GLN A 61 2.47 18.76 10.64
C GLN A 61 2.38 18.36 9.16
N LYS A 62 2.68 17.09 8.84
CA LYS A 62 2.59 16.56 7.48
C LYS A 62 1.21 16.74 6.87
N THR A 63 0.16 16.55 7.67
CA THR A 63 -1.22 16.72 7.20
C THR A 63 -1.54 18.19 6.94
N SER A 64 -1.10 19.11 7.79
CA SER A 64 -1.28 20.55 7.57
C SER A 64 -0.55 21.04 6.32
N GLU A 65 0.65 20.54 6.06
CA GLU A 65 1.42 20.81 4.84
C GLU A 65 0.72 20.23 3.62
N TYR A 66 0.25 18.99 3.69
CA TYR A 66 -0.49 18.36 2.59
C TYR A 66 -1.78 19.13 2.26
N ILE A 67 -2.55 19.54 3.26
CA ILE A 67 -3.78 20.33 3.06
C ILE A 67 -3.45 21.64 2.33
N THR A 68 -2.44 22.37 2.81
CA THR A 68 -2.10 23.70 2.30
C THR A 68 -1.38 23.66 0.95
N ASN A 69 -0.43 22.74 0.76
CA ASN A 69 0.42 22.69 -0.42
C ASN A 69 -0.16 21.86 -1.57
N ASP A 70 -0.94 20.82 -1.26
CA ASP A 70 -1.50 19.92 -2.28
C ASP A 70 -3.01 20.08 -2.44
N LEU A 71 -3.80 19.86 -1.38
CA LEU A 71 -5.27 19.83 -1.52
C LEU A 71 -5.86 21.17 -1.95
N VAL A 72 -5.46 22.25 -1.28
CA VAL A 72 -5.94 23.60 -1.59
C VAL A 72 -5.50 24.02 -2.99
N LYS A 73 -4.26 23.72 -3.40
CA LYS A 73 -3.70 24.10 -4.70
C LYS A 73 -4.24 23.24 -5.87
N ARG A 74 -4.42 21.92 -5.69
CA ARG A 74 -4.83 21.00 -6.77
C ARG A 74 -6.33 20.97 -7.02
N LYS A 75 -7.19 21.03 -5.99
CA LYS A 75 -8.65 20.86 -6.14
C LYS A 75 -9.40 22.16 -6.52
N ASN A 76 -8.70 23.15 -7.06
CA ASN A 76 -9.26 24.39 -7.62
C ASN A 76 -10.22 25.12 -6.67
N SER A 77 -9.69 26.01 -5.83
CA SER A 77 -10.35 27.02 -4.97
C SER A 77 -11.48 26.60 -4.00
N LYS A 78 -12.11 25.43 -4.15
CA LYS A 78 -13.37 25.06 -3.49
C LYS A 78 -13.22 24.32 -2.16
N TYR A 79 -12.06 23.72 -1.87
CA TYR A 79 -11.90 22.88 -0.67
C TYR A 79 -11.88 23.69 0.63
N LEU A 80 -11.00 24.70 0.70
CA LEU A 80 -10.91 25.68 1.79
C LEU A 80 -10.72 27.08 1.19
N PRO A 81 -11.79 27.70 0.66
CA PRO A 81 -11.69 28.96 -0.07
C PRO A 81 -11.11 30.10 0.76
N ALA A 82 -11.28 30.08 2.08
CA ALA A 82 -10.68 31.10 2.96
C ALA A 82 -9.15 31.08 2.88
N ILE A 83 -8.51 29.91 2.78
CA ILE A 83 -7.04 29.81 2.63
C ILE A 83 -6.58 30.50 1.35
N ASN A 84 -7.26 30.25 0.22
CA ASN A 84 -6.92 30.88 -1.06
C ASN A 84 -7.05 32.40 -1.01
N GLN A 85 -8.08 32.92 -0.34
CA GLN A 85 -8.27 34.37 -0.18
C GLN A 85 -7.19 34.97 0.73
N ILE A 86 -6.83 34.30 1.83
CA ILE A 86 -5.78 34.75 2.76
C ILE A 86 -4.40 34.78 2.07
N MET A 87 -4.11 33.78 1.24
CA MET A 87 -2.81 33.58 0.57
C MET A 87 -2.72 34.24 -0.81
N ALA A 88 -3.79 34.87 -1.32
CA ALA A 88 -3.87 35.34 -2.70
C ALA A 88 -2.74 36.30 -3.09
N LEU A 89 -2.29 37.16 -2.17
CA LEU A 89 -1.20 38.11 -2.40
C LEU A 89 0.15 37.38 -2.41
N GLU A 90 0.42 36.55 -1.40
CA GLU A 90 1.62 35.72 -1.30
C GLU A 90 1.80 34.80 -2.51
N ASP A 91 0.74 34.11 -2.92
CA ASP A 91 0.77 33.19 -4.06
C ASP A 91 1.05 33.93 -5.37
N ARG A 92 0.51 35.14 -5.53
CA ARG A 92 0.82 36.01 -6.68
C ARG A 92 2.28 36.44 -6.67
N HIS A 93 2.80 36.91 -5.54
CA HIS A 93 4.21 37.29 -5.41
C HIS A 93 5.13 36.10 -5.71
N GLN A 94 4.82 34.92 -5.16
CA GLN A 94 5.60 33.71 -5.40
C GLN A 94 5.56 33.26 -6.87
N ALA A 95 4.39 33.37 -7.53
CA ALA A 95 4.26 33.07 -8.95
C ALA A 95 5.11 34.04 -9.80
N THR A 96 5.08 35.34 -9.50
CA THR A 96 5.90 36.34 -10.17
C THR A 96 7.40 36.09 -9.95
N LEU A 97 7.84 35.84 -8.72
CA LEU A 97 9.23 35.51 -8.40
C LEU A 97 9.69 34.24 -9.14
N THR A 98 8.86 33.20 -9.16
CA THR A 98 9.18 31.94 -9.86
C THR A 98 9.30 32.18 -11.36
N SER A 99 8.37 32.93 -11.95
CA SER A 99 8.41 33.31 -13.36
C SER A 99 9.67 34.12 -13.72
N ARG A 100 10.00 35.12 -12.89
CA ARG A 100 11.20 35.97 -13.07
C ARG A 100 12.49 35.15 -12.94
N ARG A 101 12.58 34.27 -11.94
CA ARG A 101 13.74 33.38 -11.75
C ARG A 101 13.97 32.47 -12.95
N VAL A 102 12.93 31.74 -13.39
CA VAL A 102 13.01 30.84 -14.55
C VAL A 102 13.42 31.61 -15.82
N PHE A 103 12.85 32.80 -16.02
CA PHE A 103 13.21 33.67 -17.15
C PHE A 103 14.68 34.11 -17.08
N LEU A 104 15.14 34.60 -15.94
CA LEU A 104 16.53 35.04 -15.77
C LEU A 104 17.54 33.90 -15.88
N GLU A 105 17.28 32.75 -15.25
CA GLU A 105 18.16 31.57 -15.35
C GLU A 105 18.31 31.09 -16.80
N SER A 106 17.29 31.32 -17.63
CA SER A 106 17.29 30.94 -19.05
C SER A 106 17.91 32.00 -19.96
N PHE A 107 17.72 33.30 -19.67
CA PHE A 107 17.91 34.37 -20.65
C PHE A 107 18.66 35.61 -20.15
N ILE A 108 19.22 35.59 -18.95
CA ILE A 108 19.93 36.75 -18.39
C ILE A 108 21.07 37.26 -19.28
N ALA A 109 21.77 36.37 -19.99
CA ALA A 109 22.83 36.76 -20.92
C ALA A 109 22.28 37.64 -22.07
N ASN A 110 21.16 37.24 -22.68
CA ASN A 110 20.47 38.01 -23.72
C ASN A 110 20.02 39.38 -23.20
N VAL A 111 19.42 39.41 -22.01
CA VAL A 111 18.94 40.67 -21.40
C VAL A 111 20.11 41.61 -21.06
N CYS A 112 21.23 41.05 -20.59
CA CYS A 112 22.44 41.82 -20.31
C CYS A 112 23.06 42.41 -21.57
N GLU A 113 23.05 41.67 -22.68
CA GLU A 113 23.49 42.15 -23.99
C GLU A 113 22.55 43.24 -24.53
N GLU A 114 21.23 43.10 -24.38
CA GLU A 114 20.26 44.16 -24.74
C GLU A 114 20.52 45.46 -23.98
N ILE A 115 20.83 45.39 -22.68
CA ILE A 115 21.03 46.57 -21.82
C ILE A 115 22.38 47.26 -22.10
N HIS A 116 23.45 46.48 -22.26
CA HIS A 116 24.83 47.01 -22.25
C HIS A 116 25.54 46.94 -23.60
N GLY A 117 24.97 46.27 -24.60
CA GLY A 117 25.57 46.10 -25.93
C GLY A 117 27.02 45.61 -25.86
N SER A 118 27.90 46.25 -26.62
CA SER A 118 29.33 45.93 -26.68
C SER A 118 30.09 46.09 -25.36
N SER A 119 29.53 46.78 -24.36
CA SER A 119 30.16 46.93 -23.04
C SER A 119 29.89 45.75 -22.11
N ASN A 120 28.99 44.82 -22.45
CA ASN A 120 28.60 43.69 -21.61
C ASN A 120 29.79 42.78 -21.23
N GLU A 121 30.67 42.47 -22.20
CA GLU A 121 31.85 41.62 -21.97
C GLU A 121 32.82 42.22 -20.95
N SER A 122 32.99 43.55 -20.97
CA SER A 122 33.88 44.27 -20.04
C SER A 122 33.40 44.26 -18.58
N LEU A 123 32.13 43.91 -18.36
CA LEU A 123 31.49 43.83 -17.04
C LEU A 123 31.50 42.41 -16.46
N LEU A 124 31.79 41.38 -17.27
CA LEU A 124 31.89 40.00 -16.82
C LEU A 124 33.21 39.75 -16.07
N PRO A 125 33.27 38.75 -15.18
CA PRO A 125 34.51 38.33 -14.54
C PRO A 125 35.51 37.81 -15.57
N THR A 126 36.81 37.98 -15.28
CA THR A 126 37.88 37.44 -16.13
C THR A 126 37.76 35.92 -16.20
N PHE A 127 37.63 35.37 -17.40
CA PHE A 127 37.53 33.93 -17.62
C PHE A 127 38.82 33.21 -17.21
N ILE A 128 38.67 32.14 -16.43
CA ILE A 128 39.77 31.26 -16.02
C ILE A 128 39.44 29.86 -16.55
N PRO A 129 40.18 29.35 -17.56
CA PRO A 129 39.96 27.99 -18.07
C PRO A 129 40.33 26.96 -17.03
N VAL A 130 39.61 25.85 -17.05
CA VAL A 130 39.76 24.77 -16.09
C VAL A 130 40.74 23.73 -16.63
N GLU A 131 41.74 23.35 -15.82
CA GLU A 131 42.66 22.27 -16.18
C GLU A 131 42.00 20.90 -16.02
N LEU A 132 41.95 20.13 -17.11
CA LEU A 132 41.50 18.74 -17.09
C LEU A 132 42.68 17.80 -16.87
N LYS A 133 42.50 16.79 -16.01
CA LYS A 133 43.49 15.73 -15.85
C LYS A 133 43.69 14.99 -17.17
N GLU A 134 44.94 14.91 -17.62
CA GLU A 134 45.32 14.09 -18.76
C GLU A 134 45.02 12.62 -18.47
N ILE A 135 44.52 11.92 -19.50
CA ILE A 135 44.32 10.47 -19.42
C ILE A 135 45.68 9.82 -19.70
N GLU A 136 46.21 9.04 -18.76
CA GLU A 136 47.38 8.21 -19.02
C GLU A 136 47.07 7.25 -20.18
N ALA A 137 47.93 7.22 -21.19
CA ALA A 137 47.76 6.32 -22.32
C ALA A 137 47.75 4.87 -21.80
N PRO A 138 46.71 4.08 -22.11
CA PRO A 138 46.65 2.69 -21.65
C PRO A 138 47.86 1.91 -22.19
N PRO A 139 48.35 0.89 -21.46
CA PRO A 139 49.42 0.02 -21.93
C PRO A 139 49.12 -0.52 -23.33
N LYS A 140 50.15 -0.67 -24.17
CA LYS A 140 50.04 -1.10 -25.57
C LYS A 140 49.12 -2.33 -25.71
N GLY A 141 47.93 -2.14 -26.30
CA GLY A 141 46.96 -3.21 -26.55
C GLY A 141 45.66 -3.13 -25.75
N GLU A 142 45.55 -2.24 -24.76
CA GLU A 142 44.30 -2.01 -24.02
C GLU A 142 43.60 -0.72 -24.48
N THR A 143 42.29 -0.77 -24.69
CA THR A 143 41.48 0.44 -24.94
C THR A 143 40.95 0.98 -23.61
N TYR A 144 40.99 2.29 -23.42
CA TYR A 144 40.39 2.97 -22.28
C TYR A 144 38.92 2.54 -22.08
N LYS A 145 38.63 1.86 -20.96
CA LYS A 145 37.26 1.42 -20.63
C LYS A 145 36.44 2.59 -20.09
N LYS A 146 35.71 3.28 -20.97
CA LYS A 146 34.70 4.24 -20.56
C LYS A 146 33.42 3.53 -20.07
N ALA A 147 32.72 4.14 -19.11
CA ALA A 147 31.46 3.62 -18.60
C ALA A 147 30.38 3.61 -19.71
N PRO A 148 29.33 2.78 -19.59
CA PRO A 148 28.21 2.81 -20.53
C PRO A 148 27.54 4.20 -20.58
N PHE A 149 27.12 4.64 -21.76
CA PHE A 149 26.51 5.97 -21.99
C PHE A 149 25.34 6.30 -21.05
N HIS A 150 24.48 5.32 -20.70
CA HIS A 150 23.37 5.54 -19.77
C HIS A 150 23.82 5.91 -18.34
N VAL A 151 25.02 5.48 -17.93
CA VAL A 151 25.63 5.86 -16.65
C VAL A 151 26.14 7.30 -16.72
N ALA A 152 26.81 7.66 -17.83
CA ALA A 152 27.28 9.02 -18.09
C ALA A 152 26.14 10.04 -18.19
N GLN A 153 25.00 9.64 -18.76
CA GLN A 153 23.79 10.47 -18.83
C GLN A 153 23.23 10.80 -17.44
N ASN A 154 23.17 9.80 -16.53
CA ASN A 154 22.75 10.04 -15.15
C ASN A 154 23.75 10.95 -14.40
N LEU A 155 25.06 10.77 -14.63
CA LEU A 155 26.10 11.62 -14.04
C LEU A 155 25.98 13.10 -14.49
N LEU A 156 25.69 13.36 -15.77
CA LEU A 156 25.42 14.73 -16.27
C LEU A 156 24.20 15.36 -15.60
N LYS A 157 23.16 14.56 -15.36
CA LYS A 157 21.93 14.97 -14.69
C LYS A 157 22.16 15.29 -13.21
N ASP A 158 22.92 14.45 -12.51
CA ASP A 158 23.28 14.64 -11.10
C ASP A 158 24.20 15.86 -10.88
N LEU A 159 24.92 16.28 -11.93
CA LEU A 159 25.72 17.51 -11.95
C LEU A 159 24.93 18.78 -12.35
N GLU A 160 23.60 18.70 -12.44
CA GLU A 160 22.70 19.82 -12.82
C GLU A 160 23.03 20.46 -14.18
N GLY A 161 23.73 19.76 -15.08
CA GLY A 161 24.22 20.30 -16.36
C GLY A 161 23.32 20.03 -17.57
N ASP A 162 22.22 19.29 -17.35
CA ASP A 162 21.35 18.77 -18.40
C ASP A 162 20.74 19.91 -19.24
N ASN A 163 20.08 20.91 -18.64
CA ASN A 163 19.38 21.88 -19.49
C ASN A 163 20.34 22.69 -20.40
N THR A 164 21.44 23.25 -19.90
CA THR A 164 22.33 24.12 -20.70
C THR A 164 22.97 23.40 -21.89
N VAL A 165 23.54 22.21 -21.71
CA VAL A 165 24.21 21.47 -22.80
C VAL A 165 23.21 21.07 -23.86
N TYR A 166 22.05 20.56 -23.44
CA TYR A 166 21.04 20.10 -24.36
C TYR A 166 20.37 21.26 -25.10
N GLN A 167 20.15 22.42 -24.46
CA GLN A 167 19.68 23.64 -25.16
C GLN A 167 20.71 24.14 -26.18
N LEU A 168 22.01 24.14 -25.86
CA LEU A 168 23.07 24.49 -26.81
C LEU A 168 23.16 23.49 -27.98
N LEU A 169 22.95 22.19 -27.75
CA LEU A 169 22.89 21.18 -28.82
C LEU A 169 21.64 21.28 -29.69
N LEU A 170 20.55 21.86 -29.17
CA LEU A 170 19.33 22.11 -29.93
C LEU A 170 19.41 23.38 -30.79
N ASP A 171 20.32 24.30 -30.47
CA ASP A 171 20.57 25.51 -31.28
C ASP A 171 21.29 25.14 -32.59
N PRO A 172 20.68 25.39 -33.78
CA PRO A 172 21.28 25.03 -35.07
C PRO A 172 22.62 25.68 -35.38
N GLN A 173 22.94 26.84 -34.78
CA GLN A 173 24.21 27.53 -34.96
C GLN A 173 25.29 26.93 -34.07
N GLN A 174 24.96 26.63 -32.81
CA GLN A 174 25.92 26.09 -31.84
C GLN A 174 26.18 24.60 -32.07
N ALA A 175 25.17 23.84 -32.50
CA ALA A 175 25.30 22.42 -32.81
C ALA A 175 26.29 22.12 -33.96
N LYS A 176 26.58 23.08 -34.85
CA LYS A 176 27.53 22.91 -35.96
C LYS A 176 29.00 23.16 -35.57
N LYS A 177 29.26 23.65 -34.35
CA LYS A 177 30.61 23.87 -33.84
C LYS A 177 31.37 22.55 -33.71
N SER A 178 32.68 22.61 -33.86
CA SER A 178 33.56 21.47 -33.57
C SER A 178 33.42 21.04 -32.11
N ASP A 179 33.80 19.81 -31.79
CA ASP A 179 33.71 19.31 -30.41
C ASP A 179 34.59 20.10 -29.43
N GLU A 180 35.68 20.70 -29.90
CA GLU A 180 36.51 21.60 -29.11
C GLU A 180 35.80 22.95 -28.89
N GLU A 181 35.31 23.57 -29.96
CA GLU A 181 34.58 24.85 -29.88
C GLU A 181 33.31 24.74 -29.02
N PHE A 182 32.60 23.61 -29.10
CA PHE A 182 31.39 23.35 -28.32
C PHE A 182 31.71 23.15 -26.83
N ARG A 183 32.79 22.43 -26.52
CA ARG A 183 33.25 22.26 -25.13
C ARG A 183 33.65 23.61 -24.52
N ASN A 184 34.42 24.42 -25.26
CA ASN A 184 34.80 25.75 -24.82
C ASN A 184 33.57 26.64 -24.60
N LEU A 185 32.58 26.59 -25.50
CA LEU A 185 31.32 27.32 -25.33
C LEU A 185 30.58 26.93 -24.04
N CYS A 186 30.49 25.63 -23.74
CA CYS A 186 29.89 25.14 -22.50
C CYS A 186 30.66 25.61 -21.26
N GLU A 187 31.99 25.52 -21.30
CA GLU A 187 32.88 25.96 -20.22
C GLU A 187 32.72 27.44 -19.92
N HIS A 188 32.78 28.29 -20.95
CA HIS A 188 32.53 29.73 -20.84
C HIS A 188 31.15 30.02 -20.25
N THR A 189 30.11 29.32 -20.72
CA THR A 189 28.76 29.50 -20.22
C THR A 189 28.67 29.19 -18.73
N TRP A 190 29.17 28.03 -18.29
CA TRP A 190 29.16 27.67 -16.87
C TRP A 190 29.98 28.62 -16.00
N PHE A 191 31.14 29.05 -16.49
CA PHE A 191 31.97 30.04 -15.80
C PHE A 191 31.23 31.36 -15.59
N TYR A 192 30.62 31.93 -16.63
CA TYR A 192 29.89 33.19 -16.51
C TYR A 192 28.61 33.07 -15.68
N PHE A 193 27.98 31.89 -15.65
CA PHE A 193 26.88 31.61 -14.71
C PHE A 193 27.36 31.48 -13.26
N GLY A 194 28.65 31.25 -13.01
CA GLY A 194 29.22 31.20 -11.66
C GLY A 194 29.31 29.80 -11.07
N ASP A 195 29.36 28.76 -11.91
CA ASP A 195 29.59 27.41 -11.44
C ASP A 195 31.01 27.25 -10.83
N HIS A 196 31.11 26.48 -9.75
CA HIS A 196 32.38 26.21 -9.08
C HIS A 196 33.33 25.39 -9.97
N GLU A 197 34.64 25.67 -9.93
CA GLU A 197 35.69 25.02 -10.75
C GLU A 197 35.57 23.48 -10.82
N ARG A 198 35.51 22.80 -9.66
CA ARG A 198 35.32 21.34 -9.58
C ARG A 198 34.06 20.83 -10.31
N LYS A 199 32.97 21.61 -10.34
CA LYS A 199 31.73 21.27 -11.05
C LYS A 199 31.94 21.37 -12.56
N ILE A 200 32.63 22.43 -13.01
CA ILE A 200 33.04 22.62 -14.41
C ILE A 200 33.99 21.49 -14.85
N GLN A 201 34.99 21.13 -14.05
CA GLN A 201 35.90 19.99 -14.30
C GLN A 201 35.13 18.68 -14.55
N GLY A 202 34.17 18.35 -13.67
CA GLY A 202 33.36 17.15 -13.79
C GLY A 202 32.56 17.12 -15.09
N ARG A 203 31.87 18.22 -15.42
CA ARG A 203 31.08 18.33 -16.66
C ARG A 203 31.94 18.29 -17.91
N MET A 204 33.10 18.96 -17.89
CA MET A 204 34.05 18.96 -18.98
C MET A 204 34.68 17.59 -19.26
N THR A 205 34.95 16.82 -18.20
CA THR A 205 35.40 15.43 -18.32
C THR A 205 34.35 14.58 -19.06
N ILE A 206 33.07 14.75 -18.75
CA ILE A 206 31.99 14.01 -19.43
C ILE A 206 31.86 14.45 -20.89
N LEU A 207 31.89 15.75 -21.19
CA LEU A 207 31.85 16.23 -22.58
C LEU A 207 33.07 15.78 -23.39
N ARG A 208 34.25 15.62 -22.78
CA ARG A 208 35.41 15.03 -23.46
C ARG A 208 35.17 13.58 -23.89
N ASP A 209 34.50 12.79 -23.07
CA ASP A 209 34.40 11.33 -23.25
C ASP A 209 33.14 10.85 -23.99
N TYR A 210 32.07 11.67 -23.98
CA TYR A 210 30.73 11.26 -24.46
C TYR A 210 30.00 12.29 -25.36
N LEU A 211 30.64 13.38 -25.79
CA LEU A 211 29.97 14.39 -26.64
C LEU A 211 29.42 13.82 -27.97
N PRO A 212 30.11 12.90 -28.69
CA PRO A 212 29.55 12.26 -29.88
C PRO A 212 28.25 11.50 -29.60
N GLU A 213 28.22 10.71 -28.53
CA GLU A 213 27.02 9.95 -28.12
C GLU A 213 25.89 10.87 -27.64
N LEU A 214 26.21 12.00 -26.99
CA LEU A 214 25.23 13.02 -26.62
C LEU A 214 24.58 13.65 -27.86
N ARG A 215 25.37 13.98 -28.89
CA ARG A 215 24.84 14.50 -30.16
C ARG A 215 23.91 13.49 -30.84
N GLU A 216 24.31 12.23 -30.90
CA GLU A 216 23.47 11.15 -31.46
C GLU A 216 22.17 10.96 -30.65
N PHE A 217 22.26 10.99 -29.33
CA PHE A 217 21.11 10.92 -28.44
C PHE A 217 20.12 12.07 -28.69
N VAL A 218 20.59 13.31 -28.80
CA VAL A 218 19.75 14.48 -29.08
C VAL A 218 19.06 14.37 -30.44
N LEU A 219 19.76 13.88 -31.46
CA LEU A 219 19.16 13.63 -32.79
C LEU A 219 18.04 12.58 -32.72
N LYS A 220 18.23 11.51 -31.93
CA LYS A 220 17.25 10.43 -31.79
C LYS A 220 16.04 10.81 -30.92
N GLU A 221 16.26 11.60 -29.87
CA GLU A 221 15.27 11.94 -28.85
C GLU A 221 14.80 13.41 -28.94
N GLN A 222 15.05 14.09 -30.07
CA GLN A 222 14.73 15.51 -30.29
C GLN A 222 13.26 15.87 -30.00
N ARG A 223 12.34 14.90 -30.13
CA ARG A 223 10.91 15.09 -29.81
C ARG A 223 10.60 15.19 -28.31
N LYS A 224 11.51 14.72 -27.44
CA LYS A 224 11.35 14.71 -25.98
C LYS A 224 11.97 15.94 -25.29
N ILE A 225 12.88 16.65 -25.97
CA ILE A 225 13.57 17.84 -25.44
C ILE A 225 12.99 19.09 -26.11
N LYS A 226 12.41 20.02 -25.34
CA LYS A 226 11.78 21.22 -25.90
C LYS A 226 12.82 22.35 -26.00
N PRO A 227 13.05 22.92 -27.19
CA PRO A 227 13.91 24.10 -27.32
C PRO A 227 13.29 25.29 -26.58
N GLN A 228 14.13 26.08 -25.93
CA GLN A 228 13.75 27.30 -25.22
C GLN A 228 14.30 28.52 -25.96
N PRO A 229 13.64 28.97 -27.06
CA PRO A 229 14.07 30.18 -27.75
C PRO A 229 13.90 31.40 -26.83
N TYR A 230 14.79 32.39 -26.97
CA TYR A 230 14.63 33.66 -26.29
C TYR A 230 13.28 34.28 -26.65
N LYS A 231 12.46 34.47 -25.62
CA LYS A 231 11.17 35.14 -25.72
C LYS A 231 11.06 36.11 -24.55
N PRO A 232 11.07 37.44 -24.80
CA PRO A 232 10.94 38.42 -23.74
C PRO A 232 9.60 38.24 -23.00
N LEU A 233 9.59 38.62 -21.72
CA LEU A 233 8.35 38.77 -20.95
C LEU A 233 7.50 39.91 -21.54
N ASP A 234 6.31 40.15 -21.00
CA ASP A 234 5.52 41.32 -21.40
C ASP A 234 6.30 42.63 -21.16
N ALA A 235 5.94 43.68 -21.90
CA ALA A 235 6.70 44.93 -21.92
C ALA A 235 6.84 45.57 -20.51
N ALA A 236 5.82 45.46 -19.67
CA ALA A 236 5.87 46.03 -18.32
C ALA A 236 6.83 45.23 -17.42
N GLU A 237 6.75 43.89 -17.45
CA GLU A 237 7.66 43.03 -16.70
C GLU A 237 9.11 43.15 -17.19
N MET A 238 9.33 43.30 -18.50
CA MET A 238 10.68 43.52 -19.04
C MET A 238 11.30 44.81 -18.54
N GLU A 239 10.54 45.90 -18.39
CA GLU A 239 11.05 47.14 -17.80
C GLU A 239 11.43 46.96 -16.32
N VAL A 240 10.65 46.21 -15.54
CA VAL A 240 11.00 45.86 -14.15
C VAL A 240 12.28 45.03 -14.09
N VAL A 241 12.42 44.04 -14.98
CA VAL A 241 13.62 43.20 -15.07
C VAL A 241 14.85 44.02 -15.44
N ARG A 242 14.76 44.86 -16.46
CA ARG A 242 15.86 45.74 -16.90
C ARG A 242 16.29 46.69 -15.80
N ALA A 243 15.34 47.40 -15.18
CA ALA A 243 15.62 48.33 -14.10
C ALA A 243 16.33 47.64 -12.92
N SER A 244 15.90 46.42 -12.57
CA SER A 244 16.53 45.63 -11.52
C SER A 244 17.96 45.23 -11.87
N ILE A 245 18.21 44.72 -13.09
CA ILE A 245 19.55 44.33 -13.53
C ILE A 245 20.48 45.55 -13.53
N THR A 246 20.05 46.68 -14.08
CA THR A 246 20.83 47.93 -14.11
C THR A 246 21.19 48.40 -12.70
N LYS A 247 20.27 48.25 -11.73
CA LYS A 247 20.49 48.63 -10.33
C LYS A 247 21.46 47.71 -9.60
N HIS A 248 21.40 46.40 -9.85
CA HIS A 248 22.08 45.39 -9.02
C HIS A 248 23.40 44.87 -9.60
N ARG A 249 23.63 45.02 -10.91
CA ARG A 249 24.85 44.55 -11.58
C ARG A 249 26.07 45.40 -11.21
N LYS A 250 27.17 44.73 -10.88
CA LYS A 250 28.51 45.32 -10.69
C LYS A 250 29.53 44.65 -11.61
N LYS A 251 30.63 45.35 -11.88
CA LYS A 251 31.75 44.79 -12.66
C LYS A 251 32.32 43.56 -11.93
N GLY A 252 32.46 42.46 -12.65
CA GLY A 252 32.96 41.18 -12.13
C GLY A 252 31.89 40.26 -11.56
N ASP A 253 30.61 40.63 -11.59
CA ASP A 253 29.53 39.72 -11.18
C ASP A 253 29.31 38.61 -12.21
N HIS A 254 29.20 37.36 -11.73
CA HIS A 254 28.64 36.25 -12.49
C HIS A 254 27.11 36.42 -12.66
N TYR A 255 26.52 35.81 -13.69
CA TYR A 255 25.09 35.89 -13.94
C TYR A 255 24.26 35.39 -12.75
N ALA A 256 24.60 34.26 -12.11
CA ALA A 256 23.87 33.81 -10.92
C ALA A 256 23.90 34.85 -9.79
N ALA A 257 25.01 35.56 -9.59
CA ALA A 257 25.09 36.61 -8.59
C ALA A 257 24.16 37.79 -8.91
N ILE A 258 24.00 38.15 -10.18
CA ILE A 258 23.03 39.17 -10.62
C ILE A 258 21.60 38.69 -10.37
N ILE A 259 21.28 37.43 -10.72
CA ILE A 259 19.98 36.81 -10.48
C ILE A 259 19.65 36.90 -8.99
N GLU A 260 20.52 36.41 -8.11
CA GLU A 260 20.26 36.41 -6.67
C GLU A 260 20.07 37.81 -6.10
N LYS A 261 20.82 38.81 -6.56
CA LYS A 261 20.62 40.20 -6.14
C LYS A 261 19.26 40.76 -6.58
N CYS A 262 18.85 40.49 -7.82
CA CYS A 262 17.53 40.91 -8.34
C CYS A 262 16.40 40.22 -7.56
N MET A 263 16.50 38.90 -7.38
CA MET A 263 15.54 38.10 -6.63
C MET A 263 15.40 38.60 -5.20
N THR A 264 16.52 38.84 -4.50
CA THR A 264 16.52 39.42 -3.14
C THR A 264 15.86 40.80 -3.12
N GLY A 265 16.11 41.64 -4.12
CA GLY A 265 15.50 42.97 -4.23
C GLY A 265 13.98 42.92 -4.37
N TRP A 266 13.47 42.07 -5.26
CA TRP A 266 12.03 41.87 -5.44
C TRP A 266 11.37 41.20 -4.24
N GLU A 267 12.03 40.24 -3.59
CA GLU A 267 11.53 39.62 -2.36
C GLU A 267 11.34 40.65 -1.24
N GLN A 268 12.29 41.59 -1.09
CA GLN A 268 12.17 42.68 -0.10
C GLN A 268 11.06 43.67 -0.45
N GLU A 269 10.83 43.95 -1.73
CA GLU A 269 9.74 44.81 -2.20
C GLU A 269 8.38 44.18 -1.92
N PHE A 270 8.20 42.93 -2.35
CA PHE A 270 7.00 42.15 -2.07
C PHE A 270 6.78 41.95 -0.58
N GLU A 271 7.82 41.84 0.24
CA GLU A 271 7.68 41.79 1.70
C GLU A 271 7.12 43.10 2.26
N ARG A 272 7.60 44.26 1.79
CA ARG A 272 7.04 45.56 2.19
C ARG A 272 5.57 45.69 1.79
N GLU A 273 5.22 45.26 0.58
CA GLU A 273 3.82 45.25 0.14
C GLU A 273 2.93 44.35 1.01
N ARG A 274 3.43 43.16 1.38
CA ARG A 274 2.72 42.26 2.29
C ARG A 274 2.51 42.85 3.67
N ILE A 275 3.53 43.51 4.22
CA ILE A 275 3.43 44.21 5.53
C ILE A 275 2.42 45.36 5.43
N ALA A 276 2.45 46.14 4.34
CA ALA A 276 1.54 47.27 4.12
C ALA A 276 0.08 46.83 3.94
N ALA A 277 -0.15 45.66 3.33
CA ALA A 277 -1.49 45.09 3.19
C ALA A 277 -2.13 44.68 4.53
N GLY A 278 -1.32 44.51 5.59
CA GLY A 278 -1.79 44.17 6.93
C GLY A 278 -2.27 42.72 7.09
N PRO A 279 -2.72 42.35 8.30
CA PRO A 279 -3.24 41.01 8.56
C PRO A 279 -4.59 40.77 7.86
N PRO A 280 -4.98 39.49 7.66
CA PRO A 280 -6.31 39.15 7.16
C PRO A 280 -7.42 39.71 8.07
N SER A 281 -8.59 40.01 7.50
CA SER A 281 -9.74 40.50 8.27
C SER A 281 -10.27 39.45 9.25
N ASP A 282 -10.88 39.90 10.35
CA ASP A 282 -11.49 39.02 11.34
C ASP A 282 -12.58 38.14 10.71
N GLU A 283 -13.39 38.68 9.79
CA GLU A 283 -14.40 37.91 9.04
C GLU A 283 -13.77 36.76 8.24
N LEU A 284 -12.67 37.02 7.56
CA LEU A 284 -11.99 36.01 6.75
C LEU A 284 -11.36 34.92 7.62
N LEU A 285 -10.80 35.29 8.78
CA LEU A 285 -10.27 34.35 9.76
C LEU A 285 -11.39 33.52 10.42
N SER A 286 -12.54 34.12 10.75
CA SER A 286 -13.72 33.39 11.26
C SER A 286 -14.28 32.41 10.22
N ASN A 287 -14.28 32.79 8.94
CA ASN A 287 -14.64 31.88 7.85
C ASN A 287 -13.65 30.72 7.73
N LEU A 288 -12.35 30.97 7.89
CA LEU A 288 -11.33 29.91 7.94
C LEU A 288 -11.58 28.97 9.13
N VAL A 289 -11.77 29.50 10.34
CA VAL A 289 -12.08 28.71 11.54
C VAL A 289 -13.31 27.81 11.29
N SER A 290 -14.40 28.39 10.79
CA SER A 290 -15.62 27.64 10.51
C SER A 290 -15.40 26.53 9.48
N GLN A 291 -14.67 26.82 8.40
CA GLN A 291 -14.32 25.82 7.39
C GLN A 291 -13.45 24.70 7.96
N LEU A 292 -12.46 25.03 8.81
CA LEU A 292 -11.59 24.04 9.44
C LEU A 292 -12.36 23.16 10.44
N CYS A 293 -13.24 23.72 11.27
CA CYS A 293 -14.09 22.93 12.16
C CYS A 293 -14.97 21.98 11.34
N VAL A 294 -15.60 22.43 10.26
CA VAL A 294 -16.45 21.57 9.42
C VAL A 294 -15.64 20.48 8.72
N GLN A 295 -14.41 20.74 8.27
CA GLN A 295 -13.60 19.73 7.57
C GLN A 295 -12.84 18.79 8.51
N ILE A 296 -12.47 19.22 9.72
CA ILE A 296 -11.64 18.46 10.66
C ILE A 296 -12.49 17.88 11.80
N LEU A 297 -13.31 18.71 12.45
CA LEU A 297 -14.17 18.30 13.58
C LEU A 297 -15.56 17.83 13.12
N GLU A 298 -15.86 17.97 11.83
CA GLU A 298 -17.11 17.54 11.20
C GLU A 298 -18.37 18.16 11.84
N ARG A 299 -18.24 19.41 12.30
CA ARG A 299 -19.31 20.31 12.77
C ARG A 299 -18.91 21.77 12.66
N SER A 300 -19.90 22.65 12.73
CA SER A 300 -19.66 24.07 12.96
C SER A 300 -19.24 24.33 14.41
N PRO A 301 -18.36 25.31 14.65
CA PRO A 301 -18.05 25.77 16.01
C PRO A 301 -19.25 26.50 16.60
N ASP A 302 -19.37 26.50 17.92
CA ASP A 302 -20.30 27.39 18.62
C ASP A 302 -19.73 28.82 18.75
N ALA A 303 -20.49 29.74 19.34
CA ALA A 303 -20.10 31.14 19.46
C ALA A 303 -18.86 31.35 20.38
N PRO A 304 -18.78 30.72 21.57
CA PRO A 304 -17.55 30.70 22.38
C PRO A 304 -16.33 30.18 21.62
N GLU A 305 -16.42 29.02 20.97
CA GLU A 305 -15.32 28.40 20.22
C GLU A 305 -14.87 29.28 19.05
N THR A 306 -15.81 29.88 18.33
CA THR A 306 -15.51 30.82 17.24
C THR A 306 -14.66 31.98 17.75
N THR A 307 -15.01 32.52 18.92
CA THR A 307 -14.29 33.64 19.53
C THR A 307 -12.89 33.22 19.98
N GLU A 308 -12.77 32.04 20.62
CA GLU A 308 -11.50 31.49 21.08
C GLU A 308 -10.55 31.22 19.90
N TYR A 309 -11.00 30.45 18.90
CA TYR A 309 -10.16 30.09 17.76
C TYR A 309 -9.84 31.27 16.85
N LEU A 310 -10.70 32.29 16.76
CA LEU A 310 -10.36 33.55 16.11
C LEU A 310 -9.19 34.25 16.83
N GLY A 311 -9.23 34.31 18.16
CA GLY A 311 -8.13 34.84 18.97
C GLY A 311 -6.81 34.09 18.72
N VAL A 312 -6.87 32.75 18.71
CA VAL A 312 -5.72 31.89 18.39
C VAL A 312 -5.20 32.14 16.97
N ALA A 313 -6.08 32.21 15.97
CA ALA A 313 -5.71 32.47 14.58
C ALA A 313 -4.98 33.81 14.43
N LYS A 314 -5.50 34.88 15.04
CA LYS A 314 -4.87 36.21 15.05
C LYS A 314 -3.49 36.18 15.70
N ALA A 315 -3.36 35.51 16.85
CA ALA A 315 -2.08 35.37 17.54
C ALA A 315 -1.04 34.60 16.71
N TYR A 316 -1.46 33.55 15.99
CA TYR A 316 -0.57 32.80 15.10
C TYR A 316 -0.14 33.63 13.89
N VAL A 317 -1.07 34.35 13.23
CA VAL A 317 -0.75 35.21 12.09
C VAL A 317 0.28 36.27 12.49
N ALA A 318 0.08 36.91 13.65
CA ALA A 318 1.00 37.93 14.16
C ALA A 318 2.42 37.41 14.44
N LYS A 319 2.57 36.14 14.84
CA LYS A 319 3.88 35.56 15.23
C LYS A 319 4.58 34.78 14.12
N LEU A 320 3.83 34.11 13.25
CA LEU A 320 4.36 33.11 12.31
C LEU A 320 4.20 33.52 10.84
N GLY A 321 3.42 34.56 10.54
CA GLY A 321 2.97 34.87 9.19
C GLY A 321 1.84 33.94 8.73
N LYS A 322 1.19 34.27 7.60
CA LYS A 322 -0.10 33.67 7.19
C LYS A 322 -0.03 32.14 6.98
N LEU A 323 0.90 31.65 6.14
CA LEU A 323 0.96 30.22 5.80
C LEU A 323 1.24 29.34 7.02
N LYS A 324 2.30 29.67 7.79
CA LYS A 324 2.64 28.92 9.00
C LYS A 324 1.56 29.03 10.07
N ALA A 325 0.86 30.16 10.15
CA ALA A 325 -0.28 30.31 11.05
C ALA A 325 -1.45 29.41 10.67
N ILE A 326 -1.80 29.32 9.37
CA ILE A 326 -2.84 28.41 8.87
C ILE A 326 -2.46 26.96 9.16
N GLN A 327 -1.23 26.57 8.85
CA GLN A 327 -0.74 25.21 9.14
C GLN A 327 -0.77 24.91 10.64
N LYS A 328 -0.37 25.87 11.48
CA LYS A 328 -0.41 25.72 12.93
C LYS A 328 -1.84 25.62 13.45
N LEU A 329 -2.78 26.40 12.90
CA LEU A 329 -4.20 26.33 13.24
C LEU A 329 -4.80 24.96 12.89
N ILE A 330 -4.48 24.42 11.70
CA ILE A 330 -4.86 23.05 11.31
C ILE A 330 -4.29 22.03 12.31
N GLN A 331 -3.02 22.16 12.70
CA GLN A 331 -2.41 21.29 13.72
C GLN A 331 -3.15 21.36 15.06
N THR A 332 -3.57 22.56 15.50
CA THR A 332 -4.35 22.75 16.73
C THR A 332 -5.66 21.96 16.69
N PHE A 333 -6.39 21.98 15.57
CA PHE A 333 -7.61 21.19 15.43
C PHE A 333 -7.35 19.68 15.42
N ILE A 334 -6.32 19.21 14.70
CA ILE A 334 -5.95 17.78 14.64
C ILE A 334 -5.49 17.26 16.02
N LEU A 335 -4.84 18.10 16.81
CA LEU A 335 -4.34 17.73 18.15
C LEU A 335 -5.35 18.02 19.27
N SER A 336 -6.55 18.50 18.93
CA SER A 336 -7.62 18.72 19.90
C SER A 336 -8.08 17.39 20.51
N SER A 337 -8.48 17.41 21.78
CA SER A 337 -9.03 16.25 22.47
C SER A 337 -10.30 15.73 21.77
N GLU A 338 -11.12 16.62 21.21
CA GLU A 338 -12.30 16.24 20.44
C GLU A 338 -11.92 15.43 19.19
N PHE A 339 -10.95 15.89 18.40
CA PHE A 339 -10.51 15.14 17.22
C PHE A 339 -9.84 13.83 17.61
N ALA A 340 -8.95 13.86 18.61
CA ALA A 340 -8.16 12.71 19.07
C ALA A 340 -9.03 11.59 19.65
N TYR A 341 -10.00 11.93 20.52
CA TYR A 341 -10.78 10.94 21.25
C TYR A 341 -12.18 10.71 20.68
N ARG A 342 -12.68 11.63 19.83
CA ARG A 342 -14.09 11.70 19.38
C ARG A 342 -15.03 11.56 20.55
N GLN A 343 -15.23 12.68 21.23
CA GLN A 343 -16.06 12.76 22.42
C GLN A 343 -17.52 12.46 22.07
N GLU A 344 -17.94 11.24 22.36
CA GLU A 344 -19.31 10.77 22.24
C GLU A 344 -20.00 10.96 23.60
N PHE A 345 -20.19 12.22 24.03
CA PHE A 345 -20.91 12.48 25.27
C PHE A 345 -22.41 12.27 25.03
N GLY A 346 -23.05 11.44 25.87
CA GLY A 346 -24.49 11.34 25.88
C GLY A 346 -25.07 12.65 26.39
N ASN A 347 -25.45 13.56 25.49
CA ASN A 347 -26.04 14.86 25.86
C ASN A 347 -27.58 14.81 25.90
N GLY A 348 -28.17 13.63 25.65
CA GLY A 348 -29.60 13.40 25.80
C GLY A 348 -30.08 13.38 27.26
N PRO A 349 -31.41 13.31 27.47
CA PRO A 349 -31.96 13.08 28.81
C PRO A 349 -31.42 11.77 29.37
N ALA A 350 -31.19 11.74 30.68
CA ALA A 350 -30.83 10.51 31.37
C ALA A 350 -32.05 9.57 31.42
N ASP A 351 -31.82 8.29 31.17
CA ASP A 351 -32.80 7.25 31.43
C ASP A 351 -32.90 6.94 32.94
N GLU A 352 -33.76 5.99 33.30
CA GLU A 352 -33.97 5.55 34.69
C GLU A 352 -32.68 5.06 35.38
N GLN A 353 -31.66 4.71 34.61
CA GLN A 353 -30.37 4.17 35.06
C GLN A 353 -29.26 5.22 35.00
N GLY A 354 -29.61 6.50 34.78
CA GLY A 354 -28.66 7.60 34.69
C GLY A 354 -27.84 7.63 33.39
N ARG A 355 -28.16 6.75 32.41
CA ARG A 355 -27.45 6.65 31.13
C ARG A 355 -28.05 7.63 30.16
N ARG A 356 -27.22 8.24 29.31
CA ARG A 356 -27.65 9.23 28.33
C ARG A 356 -27.45 8.70 26.93
N MET A 357 -28.48 8.81 26.10
CA MET A 357 -28.41 8.40 24.70
C MET A 357 -27.47 9.30 23.91
N LEU A 358 -26.77 8.72 22.93
CA LEU A 358 -25.97 9.48 21.98
C LEU A 358 -26.85 10.47 21.19
N PRO A 359 -26.43 11.73 21.03
CA PRO A 359 -27.08 12.65 20.11
C PRO A 359 -27.11 12.09 18.68
N PRO A 360 -28.14 12.37 17.86
CA PRO A 360 -28.25 11.83 16.50
C PRO A 360 -27.00 12.06 15.63
N ARG A 361 -26.31 13.19 15.82
CA ARG A 361 -25.04 13.45 15.13
C ARG A 361 -23.97 12.43 15.51
N ASP A 362 -23.71 12.26 16.80
CA ASP A 362 -22.64 11.38 17.28
C ASP A 362 -22.97 9.92 17.01
N ALA A 363 -24.26 9.56 17.05
CA ALA A 363 -24.79 8.27 16.61
C ALA A 363 -24.43 7.97 15.14
N ALA A 364 -24.64 8.94 14.24
CA ALA A 364 -24.29 8.78 12.83
C ALA A 364 -22.80 8.50 12.65
N TYR A 365 -21.93 9.27 13.32
CA TYR A 365 -20.48 9.05 13.26
C TYR A 365 -20.09 7.69 13.87
N ALA A 366 -20.61 7.34 15.04
CA ALA A 366 -20.33 6.06 15.69
C ALA A 366 -20.70 4.88 14.78
N LEU A 367 -21.87 4.92 14.13
CA LEU A 367 -22.31 3.89 13.18
C LEU A 367 -21.42 3.82 11.93
N ALA A 368 -21.13 4.97 11.32
CA ALA A 368 -20.30 5.03 10.12
C ALA A 368 -18.90 4.48 10.38
N TYR A 369 -18.27 4.86 11.50
CA TYR A 369 -16.93 4.43 11.86
C TYR A 369 -16.86 3.01 12.46
N ALA A 370 -17.96 2.48 12.99
CA ALA A 370 -18.04 1.08 13.40
C ALA A 370 -18.05 0.11 12.20
N LEU A 371 -18.64 0.54 11.08
CA LEU A 371 -18.80 -0.30 9.87
C LEU A 371 -17.78 0.03 8.76
N THR A 372 -17.27 1.26 8.74
CA THR A 372 -16.37 1.79 7.71
C THR A 372 -15.28 2.66 8.33
N ASP A 373 -14.34 3.17 7.53
CA ASP A 373 -13.39 4.21 7.98
C ASP A 373 -13.77 5.61 7.47
N GLN A 374 -15.03 5.79 7.08
CA GLN A 374 -15.50 7.00 6.44
C GLN A 374 -16.49 7.72 7.33
N SER A 375 -16.55 9.04 7.16
CA SER A 375 -17.61 9.87 7.71
C SER A 375 -18.98 9.35 7.22
N PRO A 376 -20.07 9.64 7.96
CA PRO A 376 -21.42 9.27 7.59
C PRO A 376 -21.77 9.71 6.18
N ASP A 377 -22.39 8.83 5.40
CA ASP A 377 -22.88 9.21 4.09
C ASP A 377 -24.02 10.24 4.20
N GLN A 378 -24.35 10.88 3.09
CA GLN A 378 -25.36 11.94 3.06
C GLN A 378 -26.74 11.48 3.54
N GLU A 379 -27.05 10.20 3.40
CA GLU A 379 -28.32 9.63 3.86
C GLU A 379 -28.33 9.49 5.38
N LEU A 380 -27.26 8.96 5.97
CA LEU A 380 -27.12 8.86 7.42
C LEU A 380 -27.08 10.24 8.09
N MET A 381 -26.40 11.23 7.47
CA MET A 381 -26.41 12.61 7.95
C MET A 381 -27.83 13.21 7.89
N ARG A 382 -28.59 12.97 6.82
CA ARG A 382 -29.99 13.40 6.71
C ARG A 382 -30.88 12.73 7.76
N ALA A 383 -30.67 11.45 8.04
CA ALA A 383 -31.39 10.74 9.10
C ALA A 383 -31.13 11.38 10.47
N ALA A 384 -29.87 11.67 10.78
CA ALA A 384 -29.49 12.37 12.01
C ALA A 384 -30.12 13.78 12.12
N GLN A 385 -30.06 14.58 11.05
CA GLN A 385 -30.58 15.95 11.02
C GLN A 385 -32.12 16.00 11.09
N SER A 386 -32.82 14.99 10.56
CA SER A 386 -34.28 14.91 10.56
C SER A 386 -34.87 14.21 11.79
N GLY A 387 -34.04 13.90 12.80
CA GLY A 387 -34.47 13.22 14.02
C GLY A 387 -34.81 11.73 13.84
N LYS A 388 -34.49 11.16 12.67
CA LYS A 388 -34.69 9.73 12.34
C LYS A 388 -33.50 8.86 12.75
N LEU A 389 -32.79 9.24 13.81
CA LEU A 389 -31.70 8.47 14.40
C LEU A 389 -31.75 8.60 15.93
N SER A 390 -32.95 8.38 16.48
CA SER A 390 -33.26 8.64 17.89
C SER A 390 -33.92 7.44 18.58
N THR A 391 -34.13 6.33 17.86
CA THR A 391 -34.71 5.09 18.39
C THR A 391 -33.86 3.88 18.03
N ARG A 392 -34.03 2.75 18.72
CA ARG A 392 -33.31 1.51 18.40
C ARG A 392 -33.66 1.01 16.99
N GLU A 393 -34.91 1.20 16.59
CA GLU A 393 -35.44 0.85 15.27
C GLU A 393 -34.78 1.70 14.17
N ASP A 394 -34.51 2.98 14.45
CA ASP A 394 -33.75 3.83 13.53
C ASP A 394 -32.31 3.33 13.37
N TYR A 395 -31.62 3.02 14.47
CA TYR A 395 -30.26 2.45 14.41
C TYR A 395 -30.27 1.15 13.61
N LYS A 396 -31.23 0.25 13.88
CA LYS A 396 -31.37 -1.02 13.17
C LYS A 396 -31.53 -0.80 11.68
N ARG A 397 -32.39 0.13 11.26
CA ARG A 397 -32.60 0.49 9.85
C ARG A 397 -31.29 0.96 9.19
N GLU A 398 -30.58 1.89 9.82
CA GLU A 398 -29.34 2.45 9.27
C GLU A 398 -28.19 1.43 9.23
N VAL A 399 -28.02 0.62 10.29
CA VAL A 399 -27.01 -0.46 10.32
C VAL A 399 -27.27 -1.46 9.18
N GLN A 400 -28.51 -1.91 9.03
CA GLN A 400 -28.88 -2.85 7.96
C GLN A 400 -28.68 -2.24 6.57
N ARG A 401 -28.98 -0.95 6.39
CA ARG A 401 -28.74 -0.22 5.13
C ARG A 401 -27.24 -0.19 4.80
N LEU A 402 -26.40 0.19 5.76
CA LEU A 402 -24.94 0.26 5.59
C LEU A 402 -24.34 -1.12 5.30
N LEU A 403 -24.80 -2.18 5.98
CA LEU A 403 -24.31 -3.55 5.75
C LEU A 403 -24.69 -4.11 4.38
N LYS A 404 -25.81 -3.66 3.79
CA LYS A 404 -26.29 -4.09 2.45
C LYS A 404 -25.68 -3.29 1.29
N LYS A 405 -25.05 -2.16 1.57
CA LYS A 405 -24.48 -1.28 0.55
C LYS A 405 -23.32 -1.98 -0.17
N ARG A 406 -23.33 -1.99 -1.50
CA ARG A 406 -22.31 -2.61 -2.40
C ARG A 406 -21.86 -1.69 -3.54
N ASP A 407 -22.38 -0.47 -3.61
CA ASP A 407 -22.05 0.52 -4.63
C ASP A 407 -20.70 1.21 -4.38
N THR A 408 -20.09 0.96 -3.22
CA THR A 408 -18.85 1.59 -2.74
C THR A 408 -17.80 0.51 -2.53
N HIS A 409 -16.63 0.67 -3.14
CA HIS A 409 -15.48 -0.18 -2.87
C HIS A 409 -14.53 0.50 -1.88
N TYR A 410 -13.95 -0.27 -0.98
CA TYR A 410 -13.04 0.19 0.05
C TYR A 410 -11.68 -0.46 -0.11
N LEU A 411 -10.62 0.30 0.14
CA LEU A 411 -9.28 -0.26 0.34
C LEU A 411 -9.24 -0.99 1.69
N ILE A 412 -8.95 -2.29 1.67
CA ILE A 412 -9.02 -3.11 2.88
C ILE A 412 -7.85 -2.81 3.80
N ASP A 413 -6.62 -2.63 3.31
CA ASP A 413 -5.51 -2.23 4.19
C ASP A 413 -4.52 -1.31 3.46
N PRO A 414 -4.51 0.00 3.75
CA PRO A 414 -3.59 0.93 3.13
C PRO A 414 -2.10 0.55 3.29
N ILE A 415 -1.72 -0.11 4.39
CA ILE A 415 -0.33 -0.52 4.65
C ILE A 415 0.11 -1.60 3.66
N LEU A 416 -0.79 -2.51 3.30
CA LEU A 416 -0.49 -3.59 2.36
C LEU A 416 -0.44 -3.10 0.90
N ALA A 417 -1.18 -2.04 0.55
CA ALA A 417 -1.20 -1.48 -0.81
C ALA A 417 0.21 -1.06 -1.30
N ASP A 418 1.06 -0.58 -0.39
CA ASP A 418 2.44 -0.16 -0.70
C ASP A 418 3.39 -1.33 -1.00
N LYS A 419 3.03 -2.57 -0.62
CA LYS A 419 3.84 -3.79 -0.83
C LYS A 419 3.56 -4.49 -2.18
N ASN A 420 3.12 -3.76 -3.21
CA ASN A 420 2.67 -4.29 -4.51
C ASN A 420 1.48 -5.27 -4.45
N TYR A 421 0.68 -5.19 -3.38
CA TYR A 421 -0.50 -6.02 -3.17
C TYR A 421 -1.68 -5.49 -4.01
N GLN A 422 -1.96 -6.15 -5.15
CA GLN A 422 -2.82 -5.59 -6.21
C GLN A 422 -4.34 -5.74 -5.97
N ASP A 423 -4.80 -6.78 -5.25
CA ASP A 423 -6.23 -7.08 -5.03
C ASP A 423 -6.64 -6.78 -3.58
N ASN A 424 -6.49 -5.52 -3.16
CA ASN A 424 -6.71 -5.10 -1.76
C ASN A 424 -8.03 -4.36 -1.53
N THR A 425 -9.10 -4.77 -2.21
CA THR A 425 -10.35 -4.00 -2.21
C THR A 425 -11.53 -4.88 -1.90
N THR A 426 -12.54 -4.31 -1.23
CA THR A 426 -13.79 -5.00 -0.93
C THR A 426 -14.99 -4.11 -1.23
N ASP A 427 -16.08 -4.71 -1.70
CA ASP A 427 -17.38 -4.06 -1.87
C ASP A 427 -18.28 -4.21 -0.63
N THR A 428 -17.83 -4.96 0.38
CA THR A 428 -18.52 -5.09 1.67
C THR A 428 -18.18 -3.94 2.61
N ALA A 429 -18.95 -3.81 3.71
CA ALA A 429 -18.57 -2.90 4.79
C ALA A 429 -17.16 -3.28 5.29
N VAL A 430 -16.16 -2.43 5.03
CA VAL A 430 -14.74 -2.81 5.11
C VAL A 430 -14.33 -3.38 6.47
N ARG A 431 -14.93 -2.88 7.56
CA ARG A 431 -14.68 -3.37 8.93
C ARG A 431 -15.22 -4.79 9.17
N LYS A 432 -16.22 -5.26 8.40
CA LYS A 432 -16.73 -6.64 8.44
C LYS A 432 -15.64 -7.63 8.01
N LEU A 433 -14.96 -7.38 6.89
CA LEU A 433 -13.86 -8.22 6.41
C LEU A 433 -12.62 -8.09 7.30
N ARG A 434 -12.26 -6.86 7.68
CA ARG A 434 -11.08 -6.62 8.53
C ARG A 434 -11.18 -7.28 9.90
N PHE A 435 -12.37 -7.38 10.48
CA PHE A 435 -12.57 -8.14 11.71
C PHE A 435 -11.97 -9.55 11.59
N PHE A 436 -12.22 -10.26 10.50
CA PHE A 436 -11.69 -11.61 10.31
C PHE A 436 -10.20 -11.62 9.92
N ARG A 437 -9.72 -10.63 9.15
CA ARG A 437 -8.27 -10.44 8.95
C ARG A 437 -7.53 -10.32 10.29
N GLU A 438 -8.04 -9.48 11.19
CA GLU A 438 -7.43 -9.26 12.51
C GLU A 438 -7.63 -10.43 13.46
N PHE A 439 -8.81 -11.04 13.44
CA PHE A 439 -9.13 -12.18 14.31
C PHE A 439 -8.22 -13.37 14.01
N PHE A 440 -8.12 -13.74 12.73
CA PHE A 440 -7.27 -14.84 12.28
C PHE A 440 -5.80 -14.44 12.11
N GLY A 441 -5.48 -13.18 11.87
CA GLY A 441 -4.11 -12.69 11.73
C GLY A 441 -3.38 -13.17 10.48
N TYR A 442 -4.08 -13.71 9.48
CA TYR A 442 -3.44 -14.27 8.27
C TYR A 442 -2.64 -13.26 7.40
N PRO A 443 -2.87 -11.93 7.42
CA PRO A 443 -1.99 -11.00 6.71
C PRO A 443 -0.55 -10.97 7.23
N ALA A 444 -0.30 -11.42 8.46
CA ALA A 444 1.05 -11.51 9.01
C ALA A 444 1.96 -12.46 8.21
N ALA A 445 1.42 -13.35 7.37
CA ALA A 445 2.20 -14.16 6.43
C ALA A 445 3.16 -13.33 5.56
N LEU A 446 2.79 -12.08 5.23
CA LEU A 446 3.61 -11.15 4.44
C LEU A 446 4.84 -10.62 5.19
N THR A 447 4.94 -10.87 6.49
CA THR A 447 6.06 -10.44 7.33
C THR A 447 7.01 -11.59 7.67
N ILE A 448 6.63 -12.83 7.36
CA ILE A 448 7.44 -14.01 7.63
C ILE A 448 8.38 -14.23 6.44
N PHE A 449 9.68 -14.07 6.67
CA PHE A 449 10.69 -14.26 5.66
C PHE A 449 10.92 -15.77 5.44
N LYS A 450 10.73 -16.23 4.20
CA LYS A 450 11.08 -17.60 3.81
C LYS A 450 12.08 -17.60 2.66
N ASP A 451 12.82 -18.69 2.57
CA ASP A 451 13.79 -18.91 1.52
C ASP A 451 13.10 -19.41 0.22
N GLU A 452 13.40 -18.77 -0.90
CA GLU A 452 12.83 -19.11 -2.22
C GLU A 452 13.24 -20.51 -2.69
N LYS A 453 14.43 -20.99 -2.32
CA LYS A 453 14.90 -22.32 -2.69
C LYS A 453 14.11 -23.40 -1.95
N ARG A 454 13.82 -23.23 -0.65
CA ARG A 454 12.92 -24.10 0.15
C ARG A 454 11.46 -24.04 -0.32
N PHE A 455 11.02 -22.88 -0.81
CA PHE A 455 9.70 -22.74 -1.44
C PHE A 455 9.60 -23.53 -2.74
N GLY A 456 10.70 -23.58 -3.51
CA GLY A 456 10.79 -24.30 -4.77
C GLY A 456 10.48 -23.45 -6.00
N GLY A 457 10.54 -22.12 -5.90
CA GLY A 457 10.23 -21.20 -7.01
C GLY A 457 10.66 -19.77 -6.71
N ASP A 458 10.67 -18.91 -7.74
CA ASP A 458 10.97 -17.49 -7.59
C ASP A 458 9.74 -16.67 -7.16
N ARG A 459 9.96 -15.43 -6.72
CA ARG A 459 8.91 -14.45 -6.39
C ARG A 459 7.94 -14.96 -5.34
N LEU A 460 8.50 -15.49 -4.26
CA LEU A 460 7.72 -15.91 -3.10
C LEU A 460 6.78 -14.78 -2.63
N ASP A 461 7.25 -13.52 -2.63
CA ASP A 461 6.44 -12.37 -2.21
C ASP A 461 5.15 -12.22 -3.05
N ASP A 462 5.25 -12.34 -4.38
CA ASP A 462 4.09 -12.28 -5.28
C ASP A 462 3.09 -13.41 -4.95
N ALA A 463 3.60 -14.61 -4.66
CA ALA A 463 2.78 -15.79 -4.33
C ALA A 463 2.13 -15.66 -2.94
N THR A 464 2.84 -15.12 -1.95
CA THR A 464 2.31 -14.90 -0.59
C THR A 464 1.28 -13.77 -0.59
N CYS A 465 1.50 -12.70 -1.35
CA CYS A 465 0.48 -11.67 -1.62
C CYS A 465 -0.78 -12.31 -2.21
N ARG A 466 -0.61 -13.16 -3.21
CA ARG A 466 -1.74 -13.88 -3.84
C ARG A 466 -2.50 -14.75 -2.84
N LEU A 467 -1.77 -15.46 -1.99
CA LEU A 467 -2.31 -16.33 -0.96
C LEU A 467 -3.17 -15.56 0.06
N VAL A 468 -2.76 -14.35 0.48
CA VAL A 468 -3.58 -13.51 1.36
C VAL A 468 -4.87 -13.07 0.66
N ASN A 469 -4.81 -12.69 -0.63
CA ASN A 469 -6.01 -12.38 -1.42
C ASN A 469 -7.00 -13.56 -1.48
N GLU A 470 -6.49 -14.79 -1.60
CA GLU A 470 -7.33 -16.00 -1.63
C GLU A 470 -8.02 -16.27 -0.30
N ALA A 471 -7.34 -15.99 0.82
CA ALA A 471 -7.95 -16.02 2.14
C ALA A 471 -9.09 -14.99 2.24
N ASP A 472 -8.84 -13.76 1.81
CA ASP A 472 -9.86 -12.69 1.81
C ASP A 472 -11.06 -13.04 0.95
N ARG A 473 -10.85 -13.57 -0.26
CA ARG A 473 -11.95 -13.99 -1.15
C ARG A 473 -12.77 -15.13 -0.54
N THR A 474 -12.11 -16.07 0.14
CA THR A 474 -12.79 -17.16 0.85
C THR A 474 -13.65 -16.60 1.98
N VAL A 475 -13.11 -15.67 2.78
CA VAL A 475 -13.86 -14.98 3.84
C VAL A 475 -15.03 -14.19 3.26
N GLU A 476 -14.80 -13.36 2.24
CA GLU A 476 -15.84 -12.56 1.60
C GLU A 476 -16.97 -13.42 1.03
N HIS A 477 -16.65 -14.56 0.42
CA HIS A 477 -17.66 -15.50 -0.07
C HIS A 477 -18.58 -16.01 1.05
N ILE A 478 -17.99 -16.38 2.19
CA ILE A 478 -18.75 -16.79 3.37
C ILE A 478 -19.59 -15.61 3.92
N LEU A 479 -19.02 -14.41 3.99
CA LEU A 479 -19.72 -13.21 4.47
C LEU A 479 -20.82 -12.71 3.52
N LYS A 480 -20.74 -13.05 2.23
CA LYS A 480 -21.78 -12.76 1.23
C LYS A 480 -22.95 -13.75 1.33
N LYS A 481 -22.68 -15.03 1.65
CA LYS A 481 -23.71 -16.01 1.99
C LYS A 481 -24.39 -15.71 3.33
N ASP A 482 -23.59 -15.25 4.31
CA ASP A 482 -24.01 -14.82 5.66
C ASP A 482 -24.86 -15.86 6.41
N GLN A 483 -24.48 -17.14 6.30
CA GLN A 483 -25.13 -18.26 6.96
C GLN A 483 -24.07 -19.13 7.65
N ASN A 484 -24.32 -19.54 8.90
CA ASN A 484 -23.38 -20.30 9.73
C ASN A 484 -21.93 -19.78 9.65
N VAL A 485 -21.76 -18.45 9.61
CA VAL A 485 -20.49 -17.81 9.23
C VAL A 485 -19.30 -18.31 10.03
N PHE A 486 -19.43 -18.46 11.36
CA PHE A 486 -18.34 -18.90 12.21
C PHE A 486 -18.00 -20.39 12.02
N GLU A 487 -19.00 -21.22 11.74
CA GLU A 487 -18.80 -22.63 11.46
C GLU A 487 -18.09 -22.77 10.11
N GLU A 488 -18.61 -22.15 9.05
CA GLU A 488 -18.04 -22.18 7.70
C GLU A 488 -16.59 -21.68 7.66
N LEU A 489 -16.25 -20.61 8.39
CA LEU A 489 -14.87 -20.11 8.49
C LEU A 489 -13.90 -21.13 9.09
N LEU A 490 -14.40 -22.07 9.91
CA LEU A 490 -13.62 -23.11 10.55
C LEU A 490 -13.77 -24.48 9.88
N SER A 491 -14.79 -24.70 9.05
CA SER A 491 -15.09 -26.02 8.48
C SER A 491 -15.24 -26.09 6.97
N THR A 492 -15.20 -24.98 6.23
CA THR A 492 -15.30 -25.02 4.76
C THR A 492 -14.21 -25.88 4.14
N GLU A 493 -14.56 -26.68 3.14
CA GLU A 493 -13.59 -27.39 2.30
C GLU A 493 -13.38 -26.69 0.96
N GLU A 494 -14.15 -25.62 0.69
CA GLU A 494 -14.13 -24.84 -0.54
C GLU A 494 -13.23 -23.61 -0.40
N PHE A 495 -12.24 -23.47 -1.29
CA PHE A 495 -11.27 -22.38 -1.29
C PHE A 495 -11.09 -21.77 -2.68
N TYR A 496 -10.57 -20.55 -2.71
CA TYR A 496 -10.03 -19.96 -3.93
C TYR A 496 -8.56 -20.31 -4.11
N LEU A 497 -8.15 -20.67 -5.33
CA LEU A 497 -6.80 -21.02 -5.71
C LEU A 497 -6.49 -20.47 -7.09
N TYR A 498 -5.59 -19.49 -7.16
CA TYR A 498 -5.23 -18.71 -8.33
C TYR A 498 -6.47 -18.28 -9.13
N HIS A 499 -7.52 -17.82 -8.43
CA HIS A 499 -8.82 -17.46 -8.99
C HIS A 499 -9.28 -16.07 -8.51
N ASP A 500 -9.82 -15.23 -9.39
CA ASP A 500 -10.20 -13.83 -9.09
C ASP A 500 -11.68 -13.65 -8.72
N GLY A 501 -12.40 -14.75 -8.54
CA GLY A 501 -13.81 -14.76 -8.14
C GLY A 501 -14.82 -14.69 -9.28
N ASP A 502 -14.38 -14.45 -10.53
CA ASP A 502 -15.28 -14.44 -11.69
C ASP A 502 -15.17 -15.77 -12.47
N ASN A 503 -16.02 -16.74 -12.10
CA ASN A 503 -16.02 -18.07 -12.71
C ASN A 503 -16.21 -18.03 -14.24
N ALA A 504 -17.01 -17.09 -14.76
CA ALA A 504 -17.25 -16.98 -16.20
C ALA A 504 -16.01 -16.46 -16.94
N ARG A 505 -15.35 -15.42 -16.39
CA ARG A 505 -14.09 -14.90 -16.94
C ARG A 505 -12.98 -15.96 -16.89
N MET A 506 -12.90 -16.70 -15.78
CA MET A 506 -11.88 -17.74 -15.58
C MET A 506 -12.10 -18.95 -16.48
N GLN A 507 -13.35 -19.34 -16.73
CA GLN A 507 -13.70 -20.33 -17.75
C GLN A 507 -13.30 -19.85 -19.15
N ALA A 508 -13.66 -18.62 -19.53
CA ALA A 508 -13.31 -18.06 -20.84
C ALA A 508 -11.79 -18.00 -21.06
N ALA A 509 -11.02 -17.66 -20.03
CA ALA A 509 -9.57 -17.66 -20.09
C ALA A 509 -8.98 -19.08 -20.27
N SER A 510 -9.53 -20.07 -19.56
CA SER A 510 -9.18 -21.49 -19.73
C SER A 510 -9.50 -22.00 -21.14
N ASP A 511 -10.72 -21.75 -21.63
CA ASP A 511 -11.18 -22.17 -22.96
C ASP A 511 -10.31 -21.63 -24.08
N ARG A 512 -9.88 -20.37 -23.95
CA ARG A 512 -8.97 -19.74 -24.90
C ARG A 512 -7.59 -20.42 -24.93
N ILE A 513 -7.03 -20.78 -23.78
CA ILE A 513 -5.75 -21.51 -23.70
C ILE A 513 -5.91 -22.91 -24.31
N LYS A 514 -7.03 -23.59 -24.04
CA LYS A 514 -7.34 -24.89 -24.63
C LYS A 514 -7.51 -24.81 -26.14
N ALA A 515 -8.11 -23.75 -26.67
CA ALA A 515 -8.22 -23.51 -28.11
C ALA A 515 -6.84 -23.34 -28.76
N ILE A 516 -5.95 -22.55 -28.16
CA ILE A 516 -4.56 -22.39 -28.61
C ILE A 516 -3.84 -23.75 -28.61
N TYR A 517 -3.96 -24.51 -27.52
CA TYR A 517 -3.38 -25.84 -27.41
C TYR A 517 -3.89 -26.77 -28.52
N ALA A 518 -5.21 -26.90 -28.66
CA ALA A 518 -5.82 -27.77 -29.66
C ALA A 518 -5.41 -27.41 -31.09
N HIS A 519 -5.24 -26.12 -31.38
CA HIS A 519 -4.83 -25.64 -32.70
C HIS A 519 -3.37 -25.95 -33.04
N PHE A 520 -2.46 -25.86 -32.07
CA PHE A 520 -1.02 -25.99 -32.33
C PHE A 520 -0.38 -27.31 -31.88
N LYS A 521 -1.00 -28.10 -30.99
CA LYS A 521 -0.36 -29.28 -30.35
C LYS A 521 0.21 -30.32 -31.33
N ASP A 522 -0.47 -30.54 -32.45
CA ASP A 522 -0.11 -31.55 -33.45
C ASP A 522 0.83 -30.99 -34.54
N LEU A 523 1.17 -29.69 -34.46
CA LEU A 523 2.07 -29.01 -35.38
C LEU A 523 3.50 -29.02 -34.84
N ASN A 524 4.49 -28.93 -35.74
CA ASN A 524 5.90 -28.82 -35.34
C ASN A 524 6.28 -27.37 -34.98
N TRP A 525 5.50 -26.74 -34.09
CA TRP A 525 5.60 -25.34 -33.70
C TRP A 525 6.99 -24.96 -33.16
N LYS A 526 7.73 -25.92 -32.59
CA LYS A 526 9.13 -25.73 -32.16
C LYS A 526 10.04 -25.30 -33.32
N LYS A 527 9.78 -25.79 -34.53
CA LYS A 527 10.53 -25.48 -35.75
C LYS A 527 9.96 -24.33 -36.58
N PHE A 528 8.86 -23.71 -36.16
CA PHE A 528 8.25 -22.61 -36.92
C PHE A 528 9.24 -21.47 -37.17
N THR A 529 9.18 -20.96 -38.40
CA THR A 529 9.73 -19.67 -38.83
C THR A 529 8.68 -18.56 -38.66
N ASN A 530 9.06 -17.30 -38.92
CA ASN A 530 8.09 -16.19 -38.93
C ASN A 530 6.97 -16.44 -39.97
N GLU A 531 7.33 -16.94 -41.15
CA GLU A 531 6.36 -17.25 -42.22
C GLU A 531 5.37 -18.35 -41.80
N ASP A 532 5.85 -19.37 -41.07
CA ASP A 532 4.98 -20.43 -40.58
C ASP A 532 3.98 -19.94 -39.54
N LEU A 533 4.41 -19.07 -38.63
CA LEU A 533 3.52 -18.48 -37.62
C LEU A 533 2.47 -17.56 -38.27
N LEU A 534 2.86 -16.79 -39.29
CA LEU A 534 1.96 -15.87 -40.02
C LEU A 534 0.83 -16.59 -40.76
N LYS A 535 1.01 -17.86 -41.16
CA LYS A 535 -0.08 -18.70 -41.70
C LYS A 535 -1.25 -18.87 -40.72
N HIS A 536 -1.02 -18.64 -39.44
CA HIS A 536 -2.01 -18.70 -38.38
C HIS A 536 -2.38 -17.32 -37.83
N GLY A 537 -2.04 -16.24 -38.54
CA GLY A 537 -2.24 -14.85 -38.10
C GLY A 537 -3.69 -14.50 -37.76
N ASP A 538 -4.66 -14.98 -38.54
CA ASP A 538 -6.09 -14.73 -38.27
C ASP A 538 -6.54 -15.34 -36.94
N PHE A 539 -6.16 -16.60 -36.70
CA PHE A 539 -6.42 -17.27 -35.43
C PHE A 539 -5.76 -16.53 -34.26
N LEU A 540 -4.50 -16.13 -34.40
CA LEU A 540 -3.78 -15.41 -33.35
C LEU A 540 -4.39 -14.03 -33.03
N ARG A 541 -4.95 -13.33 -34.03
CA ARG A 541 -5.71 -12.09 -33.85
C ARG A 541 -7.03 -12.32 -33.11
N GLU A 542 -7.70 -13.43 -33.38
CA GLU A 542 -8.94 -13.83 -32.71
C GLU A 542 -8.70 -14.19 -31.24
N VAL A 543 -7.78 -15.12 -30.99
CA VAL A 543 -7.48 -15.60 -29.63
C VAL A 543 -6.64 -14.62 -28.82
N LYS A 544 -6.05 -13.60 -29.45
CA LYS A 544 -5.22 -12.57 -28.80
C LYS A 544 -4.19 -13.16 -27.85
N MET A 545 -3.39 -14.09 -28.36
CA MET A 545 -2.31 -14.71 -27.60
C MET A 545 -1.33 -13.65 -27.09
N ARG A 546 -1.06 -13.65 -25.78
CA ARG A 546 -0.22 -12.64 -25.14
C ARG A 546 1.12 -12.56 -25.85
N GLY A 547 1.62 -11.33 -26.03
CA GLY A 547 2.94 -11.00 -26.60
C GLY A 547 3.21 -11.61 -27.97
N VAL A 548 2.20 -12.21 -28.60
CA VAL A 548 2.25 -12.74 -29.94
C VAL A 548 1.40 -11.83 -30.81
N ASP A 549 2.06 -10.90 -31.50
CA ASP A 549 1.40 -9.99 -32.43
C ASP A 549 1.82 -10.34 -33.87
N PRO A 550 0.94 -10.96 -34.67
CA PRO A 550 1.27 -11.32 -36.05
C PRO A 550 1.46 -10.10 -36.95
N ASP A 551 0.94 -8.92 -36.57
CA ASP A 551 1.10 -7.68 -37.36
C ASP A 551 2.44 -6.97 -37.05
N HIS A 552 3.08 -7.32 -35.93
CA HIS A 552 4.33 -6.73 -35.46
C HIS A 552 5.39 -7.78 -35.10
N MET A 553 5.75 -8.66 -36.03
CA MET A 553 6.71 -9.77 -35.82
C MET A 553 8.08 -9.35 -35.28
N GLU A 554 8.55 -8.15 -35.66
CA GLU A 554 9.85 -7.59 -35.25
C GLU A 554 9.76 -6.78 -33.94
N ALA A 555 8.58 -6.61 -33.35
CA ALA A 555 8.45 -5.96 -32.06
C ALA A 555 9.16 -6.81 -31.00
N ARG A 556 10.05 -6.18 -30.23
CA ARG A 556 10.83 -6.86 -29.18
C ARG A 556 10.49 -6.27 -27.83
N ASN A 557 10.32 -7.15 -26.85
CA ASN A 557 10.38 -6.78 -25.43
C ASN A 557 11.67 -7.35 -24.81
N ARG A 558 11.82 -7.25 -23.48
CA ARG A 558 12.99 -7.78 -22.77
C ARG A 558 13.17 -9.31 -22.88
N GLN A 559 12.15 -10.05 -23.32
CA GLN A 559 12.11 -11.51 -23.37
C GLN A 559 12.19 -12.09 -24.78
N GLY A 560 11.92 -11.30 -25.81
CA GLY A 560 12.08 -11.74 -27.19
C GLY A 560 11.21 -11.00 -28.19
N ASN A 561 11.26 -11.46 -29.44
CA ASN A 561 10.32 -11.10 -30.49
C ASN A 561 9.07 -12.01 -30.47
N THR A 562 8.08 -11.69 -31.30
CA THR A 562 6.80 -12.42 -31.40
C THR A 562 6.97 -13.95 -31.50
N LEU A 563 7.86 -14.44 -32.37
CA LEU A 563 8.08 -15.88 -32.55
C LEU A 563 8.68 -16.55 -31.31
N GLN A 564 9.62 -15.89 -30.64
CA GLN A 564 10.23 -16.39 -29.40
C GLN A 564 9.19 -16.49 -28.29
N LEU A 565 8.35 -15.45 -28.15
CA LEU A 565 7.29 -15.41 -27.15
C LEU A 565 6.23 -16.48 -27.42
N PHE A 566 5.84 -16.68 -28.68
CA PHE A 566 4.95 -17.77 -29.08
C PHE A 566 5.48 -19.14 -28.65
N LYS A 567 6.75 -19.44 -28.93
CA LYS A 567 7.37 -20.72 -28.58
C LYS A 567 7.40 -20.92 -27.06
N LEU A 568 7.74 -19.88 -26.29
CA LEU A 568 7.72 -19.94 -24.83
C LEU A 568 6.32 -20.21 -24.28
N SER A 569 5.29 -19.53 -24.78
CA SER A 569 3.91 -19.81 -24.36
C SER A 569 3.48 -21.22 -24.73
N MET A 570 3.82 -21.70 -25.94
CA MET A 570 3.48 -23.06 -26.34
C MET A 570 4.17 -24.09 -25.45
N GLU A 571 5.44 -23.92 -25.09
CA GLU A 571 6.12 -24.78 -24.10
C GLU A 571 5.37 -24.83 -22.76
N SER A 572 4.85 -23.68 -22.30
CA SER A 572 4.03 -23.60 -21.08
C SER A 572 2.74 -24.40 -21.19
N ILE A 573 2.04 -24.20 -22.30
CA ILE A 573 0.69 -24.73 -22.51
C ILE A 573 0.78 -26.25 -22.70
N THR A 574 1.69 -26.73 -23.54
CA THR A 574 1.87 -28.17 -23.77
C THR A 574 2.31 -28.89 -22.49
N ALA A 575 3.26 -28.32 -21.74
CA ALA A 575 3.72 -28.92 -20.49
C ALA A 575 2.60 -29.12 -19.45
N ARG A 576 1.54 -28.30 -19.52
CA ARG A 576 0.39 -28.34 -18.60
C ARG A 576 -0.81 -29.12 -19.09
N LEU A 577 -0.96 -29.33 -20.41
CA LEU A 577 -2.15 -29.96 -21.00
C LEU A 577 -1.87 -31.32 -21.64
N ASP A 578 -0.61 -31.64 -21.98
CA ASP A 578 -0.24 -32.92 -22.60
C ASP A 578 -0.53 -34.14 -21.71
N LYS A 579 -0.69 -33.93 -20.40
CA LYS A 579 -0.98 -34.99 -19.42
C LYS A 579 -2.48 -35.24 -19.23
N GLY A 580 -3.35 -34.62 -20.03
CA GLY A 580 -4.79 -34.87 -20.05
C GLY A 580 -5.63 -34.00 -19.11
N GLN A 581 -5.09 -32.86 -18.67
CA GLN A 581 -5.82 -31.85 -17.89
C GLN A 581 -7.04 -31.34 -18.68
N LYS A 582 -8.15 -31.14 -18.00
CA LYS A 582 -9.41 -30.70 -18.61
C LYS A 582 -9.47 -29.19 -18.77
N GLU A 583 -8.89 -28.48 -17.81
CA GLU A 583 -8.93 -27.03 -17.72
C GLU A 583 -7.53 -26.45 -17.50
N ALA A 584 -7.32 -25.22 -17.99
CA ALA A 584 -6.02 -24.55 -17.96
C ALA A 584 -6.06 -23.32 -17.04
N ALA A 585 -5.12 -23.26 -16.09
CA ALA A 585 -4.89 -22.04 -15.31
C ALA A 585 -4.47 -20.87 -16.23
N PRO A 586 -4.98 -19.64 -16.03
CA PRO A 586 -4.66 -18.48 -16.88
C PRO A 586 -3.27 -17.89 -16.55
N PHE A 587 -2.24 -18.67 -16.86
CA PHE A 587 -0.82 -18.43 -16.61
C PHE A 587 0.02 -18.64 -17.88
N ASP A 588 1.15 -17.92 -17.99
CA ASP A 588 2.11 -18.01 -19.09
C ASP A 588 3.56 -17.84 -18.59
N LEU A 589 4.53 -18.43 -19.30
CA LEU A 589 5.93 -18.56 -18.91
C LEU A 589 6.76 -17.27 -18.95
N TYR A 590 6.26 -16.15 -19.48
CA TYR A 590 7.06 -14.93 -19.56
C TYR A 590 6.35 -13.68 -19.05
N ARG A 591 7.14 -12.79 -18.44
CA ARG A 591 6.69 -11.62 -17.65
C ARG A 591 6.16 -10.53 -18.59
N GLY A 592 4.85 -10.36 -18.68
CA GLY A 592 4.23 -9.26 -19.43
C GLY A 592 3.02 -8.65 -18.71
N TYR A 593 2.56 -7.48 -19.18
CA TYR A 593 1.32 -6.82 -18.74
C TYR A 593 0.15 -7.11 -19.70
N GLY A 594 -1.04 -7.41 -19.17
CA GLY A 594 -2.25 -7.80 -19.92
C GLY A 594 -3.42 -8.07 -18.97
N TYR A 595 -4.65 -8.14 -19.49
CA TYR A 595 -5.88 -8.12 -18.67
C TYR A 595 -6.33 -9.49 -18.14
N ASP A 596 -5.90 -10.60 -18.74
CA ASP A 596 -6.42 -11.94 -18.38
C ASP A 596 -5.51 -12.74 -17.43
N PHE A 597 -4.30 -12.25 -17.17
CA PHE A 597 -3.31 -12.94 -16.35
C PHE A 597 -3.33 -12.47 -14.92
N MET A 598 -3.04 -13.40 -14.02
CA MET A 598 -3.05 -13.17 -12.59
C MET A 598 -1.64 -13.27 -12.01
N VAL A 599 -1.31 -12.40 -11.07
CA VAL A 599 0.00 -12.42 -10.41
C VAL A 599 0.01 -13.51 -9.32
N GLY A 600 1.20 -14.03 -8.98
CA GLY A 600 1.36 -15.04 -7.93
C GLY A 600 1.07 -16.48 -8.36
N TYR A 601 1.46 -16.87 -9.57
CA TYR A 601 1.22 -18.20 -10.14
C TYR A 601 1.83 -19.36 -9.32
N ASN A 602 2.91 -19.10 -8.58
CA ASN A 602 3.50 -20.08 -7.67
C ASN A 602 2.62 -20.37 -6.44
N VAL A 603 1.46 -19.70 -6.28
CA VAL A 603 0.55 -19.94 -5.16
C VAL A 603 0.10 -21.41 -5.06
N SER A 604 0.02 -22.12 -6.20
CA SER A 604 -0.32 -23.56 -6.22
C SER A 604 0.65 -24.42 -5.41
N LYS A 605 1.91 -23.99 -5.26
CA LYS A 605 2.93 -24.71 -4.49
C LYS A 605 2.61 -24.74 -3.00
N PHE A 606 1.93 -23.73 -2.44
CA PHE A 606 1.46 -23.76 -1.05
C PHE A 606 0.40 -24.83 -0.80
N TYR A 607 -0.29 -25.26 -1.85
CA TYR A 607 -1.29 -26.32 -1.83
C TYR A 607 -0.75 -27.68 -2.29
N ASP A 608 0.57 -27.80 -2.49
CA ASP A 608 1.24 -28.99 -3.03
C ASP A 608 0.71 -29.41 -4.42
N ILE A 609 0.30 -28.42 -5.22
CA ILE A 609 -0.20 -28.62 -6.57
C ILE A 609 0.90 -28.27 -7.59
N PRO A 610 1.48 -29.25 -8.29
CA PRO A 610 2.48 -29.02 -9.33
C PRO A 610 1.82 -28.36 -10.55
N MET A 611 2.34 -27.20 -10.98
CA MET A 611 1.75 -26.41 -12.06
C MET A 611 1.68 -27.15 -13.40
N ASP A 612 2.64 -28.04 -13.67
CA ASP A 612 2.72 -28.84 -14.89
C ASP A 612 1.80 -30.07 -14.86
N ASN A 613 1.06 -30.29 -13.77
CA ASN A 613 0.09 -31.38 -13.64
C ASN A 613 -1.16 -30.92 -12.88
N TRP A 614 -1.56 -29.66 -13.06
CA TRP A 614 -2.69 -29.07 -12.38
C TRP A 614 -3.94 -29.08 -13.26
N ASP A 615 -4.94 -29.88 -12.90
CA ASP A 615 -6.30 -29.77 -13.47
C ASP A 615 -7.04 -28.60 -12.82
N TYR A 616 -6.93 -27.43 -13.44
CA TYR A 616 -7.39 -26.17 -12.87
C TYR A 616 -8.91 -26.14 -12.65
N GLN A 617 -9.39 -25.68 -11.51
CA GLN A 617 -10.84 -25.52 -11.29
C GLN A 617 -11.27 -24.11 -11.70
N THR A 618 -12.00 -23.98 -12.80
CA THR A 618 -12.52 -22.70 -13.31
C THR A 618 -13.76 -22.19 -12.57
N THR A 619 -14.46 -23.08 -11.86
CA THR A 619 -15.57 -22.73 -10.98
C THR A 619 -15.09 -22.82 -9.55
N GLN A 620 -15.01 -21.66 -8.88
CA GLN A 620 -14.53 -21.55 -7.51
C GLN A 620 -15.48 -20.70 -6.64
N PRO A 621 -15.43 -20.85 -5.30
CA PRO A 621 -14.52 -21.68 -4.53
C PRO A 621 -14.78 -23.18 -4.77
N ALA A 622 -13.72 -23.97 -4.73
CA ALA A 622 -13.77 -25.40 -5.04
C ALA A 622 -13.11 -26.21 -3.93
N LYS A 623 -13.49 -27.49 -3.83
CA LYS A 623 -12.94 -28.39 -2.81
C LYS A 623 -11.43 -28.55 -2.98
N VAL A 624 -10.67 -28.32 -1.90
CA VAL A 624 -9.22 -28.57 -1.86
C VAL A 624 -8.94 -29.73 -0.90
N ALA A 625 -8.19 -30.73 -1.39
CA ALA A 625 -7.83 -31.89 -0.59
C ALA A 625 -6.99 -31.50 0.64
N ASN A 626 -7.20 -32.20 1.75
CA ASN A 626 -6.48 -31.97 3.01
C ASN A 626 -6.59 -30.53 3.53
N ARG A 627 -7.72 -29.85 3.30
CA ARG A 627 -7.99 -28.51 3.82
C ARG A 627 -9.39 -28.46 4.42
N LYS A 628 -9.51 -27.73 5.53
CA LYS A 628 -10.74 -27.47 6.26
C LYS A 628 -10.63 -26.17 7.08
N GLY A 629 -11.45 -25.18 6.74
CA GLY A 629 -11.46 -23.87 7.38
C GLY A 629 -10.16 -23.07 7.24
N LEU A 630 -10.17 -21.86 7.80
CA LEU A 630 -9.02 -20.95 7.75
C LEU A 630 -7.81 -21.43 8.54
N LEU A 631 -7.99 -22.29 9.55
CA LEU A 631 -6.88 -22.83 10.34
C LEU A 631 -5.96 -23.76 9.54
N THR A 632 -6.43 -24.24 8.39
CA THR A 632 -5.62 -25.04 7.46
C THR A 632 -5.29 -24.27 6.19
N HIS A 633 -5.69 -22.99 6.07
CA HIS A 633 -5.33 -22.16 4.94
C HIS A 633 -3.85 -21.77 5.04
N PRO A 634 -3.04 -21.86 3.95
CA PRO A 634 -1.61 -21.61 4.05
C PRO A 634 -1.26 -20.20 4.58
N ALA A 635 -2.07 -19.17 4.28
CA ALA A 635 -1.89 -17.83 4.84
C ALA A 635 -1.86 -17.82 6.39
N TRP A 636 -2.79 -18.54 7.03
CA TRP A 636 -2.83 -18.62 8.49
C TRP A 636 -1.67 -19.46 9.03
N LEU A 637 -1.36 -20.59 8.37
CA LEU A 637 -0.27 -21.48 8.77
C LEU A 637 1.10 -20.80 8.72
N ILE A 638 1.36 -19.99 7.68
CA ILE A 638 2.59 -19.20 7.55
C ILE A 638 2.62 -18.09 8.59
N ALA A 639 1.52 -17.37 8.79
CA ALA A 639 1.41 -16.31 9.80
C ALA A 639 1.71 -16.81 11.23
N HIS A 640 1.53 -18.11 11.49
CA HIS A 640 1.81 -18.78 12.76
C HIS A 640 2.96 -19.81 12.60
N ALA A 641 3.98 -19.46 11.83
CA ALA A 641 5.22 -20.23 11.69
C ALA A 641 6.44 -19.31 11.90
N LYS A 642 7.61 -19.91 12.11
CA LYS A 642 8.90 -19.20 12.08
C LYS A 642 9.44 -19.16 10.65
N ASN A 643 10.57 -18.50 10.44
CA ASN A 643 11.19 -18.40 9.10
C ASN A 643 11.60 -19.76 8.51
N THR A 644 12.00 -20.72 9.36
CA THR A 644 12.60 -21.99 8.93
C THR A 644 11.87 -23.24 9.41
N GLU A 645 10.87 -23.11 10.28
CA GLU A 645 10.17 -24.24 10.91
C GLU A 645 8.73 -23.87 11.28
N THR A 646 7.90 -24.88 11.54
CA THR A 646 6.54 -24.68 12.09
C THR A 646 6.61 -24.20 13.53
N ASP A 647 5.48 -23.71 14.06
CA ASP A 647 5.40 -23.31 15.47
C ASP A 647 4.14 -23.87 16.16
N PRO A 648 4.18 -25.15 16.60
CA PRO A 648 3.05 -25.79 17.27
C PRO A 648 2.62 -25.05 18.54
N VAL A 649 3.58 -24.50 19.29
CA VAL A 649 3.31 -23.82 20.57
C VAL A 649 2.46 -22.58 20.32
N HIS A 650 2.86 -21.71 19.39
CA HIS A 650 2.10 -20.50 19.07
C HIS A 650 0.76 -20.80 18.41
N ARG A 651 0.68 -21.80 17.51
CA ARG A 651 -0.60 -22.25 16.92
C ARG A 651 -1.57 -22.75 17.98
N GLY A 652 -1.08 -23.58 18.91
CA GLY A 652 -1.88 -24.12 20.02
C GLY A 652 -2.32 -23.05 21.02
N LYS A 653 -1.42 -22.12 21.38
CA LYS A 653 -1.73 -20.95 22.22
C LYS A 653 -2.82 -20.10 21.57
N TRP A 654 -2.70 -19.83 20.27
CA TRP A 654 -3.71 -19.08 19.52
C TRP A 654 -5.09 -19.74 19.59
N VAL A 655 -5.18 -21.05 19.36
CA VAL A 655 -6.46 -21.79 19.46
C VAL A 655 -7.03 -21.70 20.88
N ARG A 656 -6.19 -21.89 21.90
CA ARG A 656 -6.59 -21.82 23.31
C ARG A 656 -7.16 -20.46 23.69
N GLU A 657 -6.47 -19.38 23.31
CA GLU A 657 -6.83 -18.02 23.72
C GLU A 657 -7.96 -17.42 22.86
N LYS A 658 -7.87 -17.59 21.53
CA LYS A 658 -8.80 -16.96 20.59
C LYS A 658 -10.10 -17.72 20.41
N LEU A 659 -10.05 -19.06 20.36
CA LEU A 659 -11.25 -19.88 20.12
C LEU A 659 -11.81 -20.46 21.42
N LEU A 660 -10.98 -21.03 22.28
CA LEU A 660 -11.48 -21.65 23.52
C LEU A 660 -11.61 -20.68 24.70
N ALA A 661 -11.29 -19.40 24.51
CA ALA A 661 -11.35 -18.36 25.55
C ALA A 661 -10.65 -18.79 26.86
N GLY A 662 -9.53 -19.51 26.73
CA GLY A 662 -8.61 -19.78 27.83
C GLY A 662 -7.56 -18.68 27.96
N THR A 663 -6.69 -18.81 28.96
CA THR A 663 -5.56 -17.89 29.17
C THR A 663 -4.31 -18.69 29.38
N ILE A 664 -3.24 -18.35 28.67
CA ILE A 664 -1.90 -18.89 28.90
C ILE A 664 -1.08 -17.78 29.57
N PRO A 665 -0.44 -18.03 30.73
CA PRO A 665 0.41 -17.02 31.36
C PRO A 665 1.64 -16.72 30.49
N ASP A 666 2.19 -15.52 30.63
CA ASP A 666 3.42 -15.14 29.94
C ASP A 666 4.60 -16.02 30.37
N VAL A 667 5.57 -16.15 29.46
CA VAL A 667 6.79 -16.92 29.72
C VAL A 667 7.54 -16.25 30.87
N PRO A 668 7.89 -16.98 31.95
CA PRO A 668 8.67 -16.42 33.03
C PRO A 668 10.02 -15.90 32.54
N ILE A 669 10.45 -14.74 33.04
CA ILE A 669 11.70 -14.05 32.64
C ILE A 669 12.94 -14.96 32.78
N SER A 670 12.89 -15.94 33.69
CA SER A 670 13.99 -16.86 33.99
C SER A 670 14.13 -18.06 33.06
N VAL A 671 13.25 -18.23 32.06
CA VAL A 671 13.24 -19.42 31.19
C VAL A 671 13.84 -19.09 29.82
N ASP A 672 14.84 -19.87 29.41
CA ASP A 672 15.38 -19.85 28.05
C ASP A 672 14.52 -20.75 27.15
N ALA A 673 13.67 -20.15 26.32
CA ALA A 673 12.67 -20.85 25.51
C ALA A 673 13.23 -21.28 24.15
N VAL A 674 14.27 -22.11 24.15
CA VAL A 674 14.92 -22.63 22.94
C VAL A 674 14.63 -24.11 22.76
N ILE A 675 14.19 -24.49 21.55
CA ILE A 675 14.05 -25.90 21.17
C ILE A 675 15.43 -26.40 20.75
N PRO A 676 15.96 -27.48 21.36
CA PRO A 676 17.24 -28.05 20.97
C PRO A 676 17.32 -28.40 19.48
N GLU A 677 18.46 -28.15 18.85
CA GLU A 677 18.74 -28.65 17.50
C GLU A 677 19.04 -30.16 17.55
N ASP A 678 18.24 -30.96 16.84
CA ASP A 678 18.51 -32.37 16.58
C ASP A 678 18.01 -32.75 15.19
N HIS A 679 18.93 -32.84 14.23
CA HIS A 679 18.62 -33.08 12.82
C HIS A 679 18.23 -34.52 12.50
N ASN A 680 18.08 -35.39 13.52
CA ASN A 680 17.61 -36.77 13.37
C ASN A 680 16.18 -36.98 13.86
N ARG A 681 15.51 -35.92 14.32
CA ARG A 681 14.15 -35.97 14.85
C ARG A 681 13.26 -34.94 14.16
N ILE A 682 11.98 -35.26 14.08
CA ILE A 682 10.96 -34.29 13.66
C ILE A 682 10.81 -33.17 14.70
N LEU A 683 10.34 -32.00 14.29
CA LEU A 683 10.17 -30.84 15.16
C LEU A 683 9.33 -31.17 16.42
N ARG A 684 8.22 -31.89 16.24
CA ARG A 684 7.37 -32.30 17.37
C ARG A 684 8.15 -33.04 18.46
N ASP A 685 8.98 -34.01 18.09
CA ASP A 685 9.71 -34.84 19.07
C ASP A 685 10.78 -34.01 19.80
N ARG A 686 11.42 -33.07 19.08
CA ARG A 686 12.34 -32.10 19.67
C ARG A 686 11.61 -31.21 20.67
N LEU A 687 10.46 -30.67 20.28
CA LEU A 687 9.62 -29.84 21.14
C LEU A 687 9.12 -30.59 22.38
N ALA A 688 8.65 -31.82 22.21
CA ALA A 688 8.20 -32.67 23.33
C ALA A 688 9.34 -32.91 24.33
N SER A 689 10.54 -33.22 23.84
CA SER A 689 11.72 -33.43 24.71
C SER A 689 12.10 -32.22 25.57
N ALA A 690 11.78 -31.01 25.09
CA ALA A 690 12.05 -29.77 25.82
C ALA A 690 10.90 -29.35 26.75
N THR A 691 9.64 -29.54 26.32
CA THR A 691 8.47 -28.90 26.94
C THR A 691 7.57 -29.82 27.74
N GLU A 692 7.68 -31.14 27.58
CA GLU A 692 6.93 -32.13 28.37
C GLU A 692 7.63 -32.49 29.70
N THR A 693 8.55 -31.63 30.14
CA THR A 693 9.16 -31.70 31.47
C THR A 693 8.21 -31.12 32.53
N THR A 694 8.29 -31.59 33.78
CA THR A 694 7.35 -31.25 34.85
C THR A 694 7.15 -29.74 35.06
N SER A 695 8.20 -28.91 34.86
CA SER A 695 8.10 -27.46 35.00
C SER A 695 7.38 -26.80 33.81
N CYS A 696 7.71 -27.19 32.59
CA CYS A 696 7.17 -26.58 31.37
C CYS A 696 5.74 -27.07 31.08
N TRP A 697 5.43 -28.32 31.42
CA TRP A 697 4.14 -28.93 31.11
C TRP A 697 2.95 -28.26 31.79
N LYS A 698 3.16 -27.56 32.92
CA LYS A 698 2.13 -26.76 33.61
C LYS A 698 1.36 -25.81 32.69
N CYS A 699 2.06 -25.23 31.72
CA CYS A 699 1.46 -24.34 30.72
C CYS A 699 1.32 -25.07 29.38
N HIS A 700 2.33 -25.85 28.98
CA HIS A 700 2.37 -26.50 27.66
C HIS A 700 1.25 -27.53 27.44
N GLU A 701 0.74 -28.17 28.50
CA GLU A 701 -0.40 -29.11 28.41
C GLU A 701 -1.65 -28.48 27.79
N GLN A 702 -1.78 -27.15 27.88
CA GLN A 702 -2.95 -26.43 27.38
C GLN A 702 -2.82 -26.01 25.92
N MET A 703 -1.62 -26.03 25.35
CA MET A 703 -1.32 -25.52 24.00
C MET A 703 -0.70 -26.58 23.09
N ASN A 704 0.30 -27.34 23.55
CA ASN A 704 1.01 -28.31 22.71
C ASN A 704 0.07 -29.34 22.08
N PRO A 705 -0.88 -29.98 22.81
CA PRO A 705 -1.79 -30.95 22.21
C PRO A 705 -2.72 -30.36 21.13
N LEU A 706 -3.04 -29.07 21.21
CA LEU A 706 -3.79 -28.37 20.16
C LEU A 706 -2.87 -28.06 18.96
N GLY A 707 -1.64 -27.62 19.24
CA GLY A 707 -0.61 -27.26 18.27
C GLY A 707 -0.10 -28.43 17.42
N TYR A 708 0.10 -29.60 18.03
CA TYR A 708 0.63 -30.78 17.35
C TYR A 708 -0.24 -31.24 16.18
N THR A 709 -1.53 -30.96 16.21
CA THR A 709 -2.46 -31.29 15.13
C THR A 709 -2.06 -30.68 13.78
N PHE A 710 -1.37 -29.53 13.82
CA PHE A 710 -0.93 -28.79 12.63
C PHE A 710 0.38 -29.30 12.03
N GLU A 711 1.05 -30.30 12.63
CA GLU A 711 2.31 -30.84 12.11
C GLU A 711 2.14 -31.63 10.80
N THR A 712 0.89 -31.88 10.40
CA THR A 712 0.50 -32.29 9.03
C THR A 712 0.72 -31.20 7.98
N TYR A 713 1.13 -30.00 8.36
CA TYR A 713 1.54 -28.94 7.45
C TYR A 713 2.95 -28.45 7.77
N ASP A 714 3.74 -28.16 6.74
CA ASP A 714 5.05 -27.56 6.91
C ASP A 714 4.98 -26.06 7.21
N ASP A 715 6.15 -25.42 7.27
CA ASP A 715 6.29 -24.00 7.61
C ASP A 715 5.84 -23.07 6.46
N PHE A 716 5.64 -23.59 5.25
CA PHE A 716 4.97 -22.91 4.13
C PHE A 716 3.46 -23.19 4.10
N GLY A 717 2.96 -24.02 5.03
CA GLY A 717 1.56 -24.43 5.08
C GLY A 717 1.22 -25.51 4.04
N ARG A 718 2.19 -26.18 3.42
CA ARG A 718 1.98 -27.30 2.50
C ARG A 718 1.63 -28.55 3.30
N PHE A 719 0.69 -29.35 2.81
CA PHE A 719 0.35 -30.61 3.47
C PHE A 719 1.53 -31.58 3.39
N ARG A 720 1.75 -32.36 4.45
CA ARG A 720 2.80 -33.38 4.52
C ARG A 720 2.37 -34.58 5.36
N SER A 721 2.78 -35.77 4.93
CA SER A 721 2.79 -36.99 5.75
C SER A 721 4.18 -37.30 6.32
N GLU A 722 5.22 -36.69 5.76
CA GLU A 722 6.59 -36.83 6.22
C GLU A 722 7.27 -35.46 6.33
N GLU A 723 8.08 -35.27 7.36
CA GLU A 723 8.91 -34.09 7.57
C GLU A 723 10.28 -34.28 6.94
N SER A 724 10.68 -33.33 6.10
CA SER A 724 12.02 -33.24 5.51
C SER A 724 13.05 -32.80 6.56
N LEU A 725 14.12 -33.58 6.72
CA LEU A 725 15.22 -33.25 7.62
C LEU A 725 16.23 -32.37 6.88
N GLU A 726 15.96 -31.07 6.78
CA GLU A 726 16.71 -30.11 5.96
C GLU A 726 18.10 -29.74 6.52
N TYR A 727 19.01 -30.72 6.57
CA TYR A 727 20.39 -30.54 7.01
C TYR A 727 21.38 -31.17 6.01
N PRO A 728 22.62 -30.62 5.85
CA PRO A 728 23.55 -31.08 4.82
C PRO A 728 23.85 -32.59 4.82
N ASP A 729 23.89 -33.24 5.98
CA ASP A 729 24.16 -34.69 6.10
C ASP A 729 22.96 -35.57 5.71
N LYS A 730 21.77 -34.98 5.58
CA LYS A 730 20.52 -35.65 5.17
C LYS A 730 20.19 -35.41 3.71
N LEU A 731 20.99 -34.63 2.99
CA LEU A 731 20.78 -34.33 1.58
C LEU A 731 20.90 -35.62 0.73
N ILE A 732 19.82 -35.99 0.06
CA ILE A 732 19.78 -37.11 -0.89
C ILE A 732 20.17 -36.61 -2.29
N ARG A 733 19.59 -35.48 -2.71
CA ARG A 733 19.83 -34.91 -4.03
C ARG A 733 19.79 -33.39 -3.98
N LYS A 734 20.85 -32.75 -4.45
CA LYS A 734 20.88 -31.31 -4.71
C LYS A 734 20.17 -31.01 -6.03
N SER A 735 19.20 -30.11 -5.99
CA SER A 735 18.51 -29.59 -7.16
C SER A 735 19.22 -28.35 -7.72
N GLN A 736 18.82 -27.92 -8.91
CA GLN A 736 19.37 -26.72 -9.55
C GLN A 736 19.05 -25.46 -8.74
N ASP A 737 20.01 -24.54 -8.64
CA ASP A 737 19.83 -23.29 -7.89
C ASP A 737 18.91 -22.29 -8.62
N LYS A 738 18.74 -22.45 -9.94
CA LYS A 738 17.80 -21.68 -10.75
C LYS A 738 17.01 -22.62 -11.64
N GLY A 739 15.71 -22.37 -11.73
CA GLY A 739 14.78 -23.19 -12.50
C GLY A 739 13.90 -22.37 -13.42
N THR A 740 13.24 -23.03 -14.37
CA THR A 740 12.09 -22.45 -15.07
C THR A 740 10.88 -22.45 -14.13
N LEU A 741 9.85 -21.67 -14.47
CA LEU A 741 8.63 -21.53 -13.65
C LEU A 741 7.91 -22.85 -13.37
N LEU A 742 8.08 -23.85 -14.24
CA LEU A 742 7.50 -25.18 -14.10
C LEU A 742 8.39 -26.16 -13.34
N SER A 743 9.64 -25.77 -13.03
CA SER A 743 10.55 -26.62 -12.29
C SER A 743 10.43 -26.41 -10.78
N ASP A 744 10.76 -27.46 -10.04
CA ASP A 744 10.89 -27.43 -8.59
C ASP A 744 12.37 -27.38 -8.22
N THR A 745 12.78 -26.31 -7.55
CA THR A 745 14.18 -26.07 -7.17
C THR A 745 14.51 -26.59 -5.76
N ARG A 746 13.55 -27.25 -5.08
CA ARG A 746 13.78 -27.80 -3.74
C ARG A 746 14.82 -28.92 -3.77
N ASP A 747 15.74 -28.85 -2.81
CA ASP A 747 16.65 -29.96 -2.53
C ASP A 747 15.86 -31.12 -1.88
N VAL A 748 16.28 -32.36 -2.13
CA VAL A 748 15.62 -33.56 -1.59
C VAL A 748 16.44 -34.08 -0.43
N TYR A 749 15.83 -34.18 0.75
CA TYR A 749 16.45 -34.69 1.97
C TYR A 749 15.80 -35.99 2.43
N LYS A 750 16.43 -36.67 3.40
CA LYS A 750 15.80 -37.76 4.15
C LYS A 750 14.58 -37.23 4.90
N THR A 751 13.55 -38.05 4.99
CA THR A 751 12.28 -37.71 5.62
C THR A 751 11.97 -38.65 6.80
N LEU A 752 11.11 -38.20 7.72
CA LEU A 752 10.53 -39.00 8.79
C LEU A 752 9.01 -38.81 8.86
N GLN A 753 8.27 -39.81 9.28
CA GLN A 753 6.81 -39.74 9.42
C GLN A 753 6.40 -38.66 10.42
N VAL A 754 5.45 -37.81 10.06
CA VAL A 754 4.91 -36.81 10.99
C VAL A 754 3.99 -37.46 12.00
N ASN A 755 3.95 -36.92 13.21
CA ASN A 755 2.94 -37.28 14.21
C ASN A 755 2.08 -36.04 14.49
N SER A 756 0.80 -36.09 14.08
CA SER A 756 -0.17 -35.00 14.31
C SER A 756 -1.21 -35.30 15.40
N VAL A 757 -1.09 -36.43 16.10
CA VAL A 757 -2.08 -36.78 17.13
C VAL A 757 -2.06 -35.73 18.25
N GLY A 758 -3.23 -35.20 18.59
CA GLY A 758 -3.40 -34.15 19.57
C GLY A 758 -4.54 -34.44 20.55
N HIS A 759 -4.94 -33.43 21.31
CA HIS A 759 -6.05 -33.55 22.26
C HIS A 759 -6.83 -32.24 22.39
N LEU A 760 -8.15 -32.30 22.28
CA LEU A 760 -9.06 -31.18 22.50
C LEU A 760 -9.66 -31.27 23.89
N LYS A 761 -9.53 -30.19 24.67
CA LYS A 761 -10.19 -30.04 25.97
C LYS A 761 -10.65 -28.61 26.16
N GLY A 762 -11.81 -28.43 26.77
CA GLY A 762 -12.30 -27.13 27.21
C GLY A 762 -13.29 -26.49 26.26
N THR A 763 -13.89 -27.25 25.34
CA THR A 763 -15.03 -26.75 24.55
C THR A 763 -16.29 -26.54 25.38
N GLY A 764 -16.38 -27.19 26.56
CA GLY A 764 -17.59 -27.25 27.38
C GLY A 764 -18.59 -28.30 26.90
N ASP A 765 -18.24 -29.10 25.88
CA ASP A 765 -19.02 -30.20 25.34
C ASP A 765 -18.17 -31.48 25.28
N ALA A 766 -18.53 -32.47 26.08
CA ALA A 766 -17.80 -33.74 26.16
C ALA A 766 -17.86 -34.55 24.85
N ALA A 767 -18.82 -34.28 23.96
CA ALA A 767 -18.89 -34.94 22.65
C ALA A 767 -17.88 -34.38 21.64
N LEU A 768 -17.35 -33.17 21.88
CA LEU A 768 -16.34 -32.53 21.04
C LEU A 768 -14.92 -32.75 21.59
N ASP A 769 -14.76 -32.73 22.91
CA ASP A 769 -13.49 -32.96 23.58
C ASP A 769 -12.98 -34.41 23.39
N GLY A 770 -11.66 -34.61 23.43
CA GLY A 770 -11.03 -35.93 23.28
C GLY A 770 -9.79 -35.93 22.39
N GLU A 771 -9.31 -37.13 22.05
CA GLU A 771 -8.17 -37.32 21.14
C GLU A 771 -8.48 -36.78 19.73
N LEU A 772 -7.50 -36.13 19.12
CA LEU A 772 -7.57 -35.54 17.80
C LEU A 772 -6.61 -36.25 16.86
N LYS A 773 -7.08 -36.54 15.64
CA LYS A 773 -6.23 -37.15 14.60
C LYS A 773 -5.24 -36.14 14.00
N ASP A 774 -5.75 -34.96 13.64
CA ASP A 774 -5.02 -33.93 12.90
C ASP A 774 -5.77 -32.58 12.96
N ALA A 775 -5.24 -31.57 12.29
CA ALA A 775 -5.81 -30.23 12.27
C ALA A 775 -7.17 -30.15 11.53
N VAL A 776 -7.47 -31.08 10.62
CA VAL A 776 -8.77 -31.14 9.93
C VAL A 776 -9.86 -31.62 10.90
N ASP A 777 -9.56 -32.64 11.71
CA ASP A 777 -10.43 -33.09 12.81
C ASP A 777 -10.62 -31.97 13.84
N LEU A 778 -9.54 -31.34 14.31
CA LEU A 778 -9.59 -30.20 15.24
C LEU A 778 -10.52 -29.09 14.74
N ALA A 779 -10.32 -28.65 13.49
CA ALA A 779 -11.12 -27.59 12.89
C ALA A 779 -12.61 -27.97 12.83
N GLY A 780 -12.92 -29.20 12.44
CA GLY A 780 -14.29 -29.72 12.39
C GLY A 780 -15.00 -29.77 13.75
N ARG A 781 -14.28 -30.06 14.84
CA ARG A 781 -14.85 -30.06 16.20
C ARG A 781 -15.00 -28.64 16.76
N LEU A 782 -14.00 -27.78 16.56
CA LEU A 782 -14.05 -26.38 16.99
C LEU A 782 -15.19 -25.61 16.31
N ALA A 783 -15.45 -25.88 15.03
CA ALA A 783 -16.52 -25.24 14.26
C ALA A 783 -17.92 -25.43 14.89
N LYS A 784 -18.13 -26.55 15.60
CA LYS A 784 -19.40 -26.90 16.26
C LYS A 784 -19.47 -26.43 17.72
N SER A 785 -18.40 -25.88 18.27
CA SER A 785 -18.33 -25.52 19.68
C SER A 785 -19.06 -24.20 19.96
N ARG A 786 -20.06 -24.25 20.85
CA ARG A 786 -20.74 -23.05 21.37
C ARG A 786 -19.75 -22.07 22.00
N ARG A 787 -18.74 -22.57 22.72
CA ARG A 787 -17.72 -21.73 23.36
C ARG A 787 -16.88 -20.98 22.35
N VAL A 788 -16.54 -21.63 21.23
CA VAL A 788 -15.83 -20.98 20.11
C VAL A 788 -16.65 -19.85 19.52
N ARG A 789 -17.95 -20.08 19.26
CA ARG A 789 -18.88 -19.02 18.83
C ARG A 789 -18.91 -17.85 19.82
N GLN A 790 -19.06 -18.12 21.11
CA GLN A 790 -19.08 -17.07 22.15
C GLN A 790 -17.78 -16.26 22.18
N SER A 791 -16.64 -16.93 22.01
CA SER A 791 -15.33 -16.26 21.95
C SER A 791 -15.26 -15.30 20.76
N ILE A 792 -15.64 -15.76 19.55
CA ILE A 792 -15.65 -14.90 18.35
C ILE A 792 -16.58 -13.69 18.55
N ILE A 793 -17.77 -13.88 19.12
CA ILE A 793 -18.72 -12.77 19.42
C ILE A 793 -18.12 -11.78 20.41
N ARG A 794 -17.39 -12.25 21.42
CA ARG A 794 -16.68 -11.37 22.37
C ARG A 794 -15.61 -10.53 21.68
N TYR A 795 -14.85 -11.10 20.74
CA TYR A 795 -13.92 -10.33 19.92
C TYR A 795 -14.64 -9.36 18.98
N ALA A 796 -15.79 -9.76 18.40
CA ALA A 796 -16.60 -8.87 17.57
C ALA A 796 -17.12 -7.67 18.39
N PHE A 797 -17.58 -7.89 19.63
CA PHE A 797 -17.92 -6.82 20.55
C PHE A 797 -16.75 -5.85 20.69
N ARG A 798 -15.56 -6.33 21.05
CA ARG A 798 -14.38 -5.45 21.23
C ARG A 798 -14.07 -4.63 19.99
N TYR A 799 -14.18 -5.26 18.83
CA TYR A 799 -13.87 -4.67 17.55
C TYR A 799 -14.86 -3.59 17.10
N PHE A 800 -16.16 -3.85 17.20
CA PHE A 800 -17.22 -2.93 16.75
C PHE A 800 -17.54 -1.86 17.80
N MET A 801 -17.36 -2.18 19.09
CA MET A 801 -17.58 -1.22 20.19
C MET A 801 -16.34 -0.37 20.47
N GLY A 802 -15.16 -0.80 20.02
CA GLY A 802 -13.90 -0.09 20.21
C GLY A 802 -13.34 -0.12 21.64
N ARG A 803 -13.80 -1.05 22.48
CA ARG A 803 -13.40 -1.19 23.90
C ARG A 803 -13.55 -2.63 24.40
N ASN A 804 -12.88 -2.95 25.51
CA ASN A 804 -13.12 -4.19 26.23
C ASN A 804 -14.54 -4.20 26.85
N GLU A 805 -15.12 -5.40 26.95
CA GLU A 805 -16.39 -5.67 27.62
C GLU A 805 -16.26 -5.60 29.15
N PHE A 806 -17.31 -5.10 29.80
CA PHE A 806 -17.49 -5.13 31.25
C PHE A 806 -18.59 -6.13 31.63
N LEU A 807 -18.72 -6.44 32.92
CA LEU A 807 -19.82 -7.28 33.42
C LEU A 807 -21.20 -6.73 33.02
N SER A 808 -21.36 -5.41 32.94
CA SER A 808 -22.60 -4.76 32.50
C SER A 808 -22.96 -5.03 31.03
N ASP A 809 -22.02 -5.50 30.21
CA ASP A 809 -22.25 -5.83 28.80
C ASP A 809 -22.73 -7.27 28.59
N SER A 810 -22.92 -8.04 29.67
CA SER A 810 -23.30 -9.46 29.59
C SER A 810 -24.59 -9.68 28.80
N LYS A 811 -25.60 -8.82 28.99
CA LYS A 811 -26.86 -8.90 28.22
C LYS A 811 -26.63 -8.68 26.72
N THR A 812 -25.80 -7.70 26.37
CA THR A 812 -25.43 -7.40 24.98
C THR A 812 -24.76 -8.59 24.29
N LEU A 813 -23.86 -9.29 24.99
CA LEU A 813 -23.19 -10.49 24.47
C LEU A 813 -24.15 -11.69 24.33
N ILE A 814 -25.04 -11.88 25.30
CA ILE A 814 -26.09 -12.93 25.24
C ILE A 814 -27.01 -12.67 24.05
N ASP A 815 -27.46 -11.43 23.86
CA ASP A 815 -28.34 -11.04 22.75
C ASP A 815 -27.66 -11.22 21.40
N ALA A 816 -26.38 -10.90 21.30
CA ALA A 816 -25.59 -11.15 20.09
C ALA A 816 -25.45 -12.65 19.79
N GLU A 817 -25.26 -13.51 20.81
CA GLU A 817 -25.26 -14.97 20.62
C GLU A 817 -26.63 -15.47 20.15
N GLN A 818 -27.71 -14.99 20.76
CA GLN A 818 -29.07 -15.35 20.40
C GLN A 818 -29.41 -14.90 18.97
N ALA A 819 -29.05 -13.67 18.61
CA ALA A 819 -29.21 -13.14 17.25
C ALA A 819 -28.48 -13.99 16.21
N TYR A 820 -27.27 -14.48 16.51
CA TYR A 820 -26.58 -15.44 15.63
C TYR A 820 -27.36 -16.75 15.50
N ALA A 821 -27.81 -17.34 16.61
CA ALA A 821 -28.49 -18.63 16.60
C ALA A 821 -29.84 -18.59 15.85
N GLU A 822 -30.64 -17.55 16.11
CA GLU A 822 -31.99 -17.41 15.53
C GLU A 822 -31.99 -17.02 14.06
N SER A 823 -30.91 -16.41 13.58
CA SER A 823 -30.75 -15.99 12.18
C SER A 823 -30.16 -17.07 11.26
N GLY A 824 -29.89 -18.27 11.78
CA GLY A 824 -29.18 -19.32 11.03
C GLY A 824 -27.69 -19.03 10.88
N GLY A 825 -27.09 -18.33 11.85
CA GLY A 825 -25.66 -18.06 11.91
C GLY A 825 -25.19 -16.86 11.09
N SER A 826 -26.03 -15.83 10.95
CA SER A 826 -25.67 -14.59 10.27
C SER A 826 -24.73 -13.73 11.12
N PHE A 827 -23.65 -13.25 10.50
CA PHE A 827 -22.75 -12.30 11.15
C PHE A 827 -23.31 -10.88 11.09
N ASP A 828 -24.08 -10.53 10.05
CA ASP A 828 -24.80 -9.26 10.02
C ASP A 828 -25.81 -9.14 11.16
N ALA A 829 -26.48 -10.24 11.55
CA ALA A 829 -27.36 -10.25 12.72
C ALA A 829 -26.61 -9.96 14.02
N VAL A 830 -25.39 -10.50 14.19
CA VAL A 830 -24.52 -10.18 15.33
C VAL A 830 -24.17 -8.70 15.34
N ILE A 831 -23.71 -8.15 14.21
CA ILE A 831 -23.34 -6.73 14.10
C ILE A 831 -24.54 -5.83 14.39
N VAL A 832 -25.72 -6.14 13.83
CA VAL A 832 -26.97 -5.41 14.11
C VAL A 832 -27.31 -5.47 15.60
N SER A 833 -27.22 -6.63 16.23
CA SER A 833 -27.46 -6.77 17.67
C SER A 833 -26.51 -5.90 18.51
N LEU A 834 -25.21 -5.91 18.18
CA LEU A 834 -24.20 -5.12 18.87
C LEU A 834 -24.43 -3.61 18.70
N LEU A 835 -24.61 -3.14 17.46
CA LEU A 835 -24.74 -1.71 17.14
C LEU A 835 -26.11 -1.12 17.45
N THR A 836 -27.07 -1.95 17.86
CA THR A 836 -28.38 -1.53 18.36
C THR A 836 -28.55 -1.79 19.85
N SER A 837 -27.49 -2.22 20.55
CA SER A 837 -27.52 -2.53 21.98
C SER A 837 -27.45 -1.28 22.86
N ASP A 838 -27.82 -1.44 24.14
CA ASP A 838 -27.67 -0.38 25.13
C ASP A 838 -26.20 0.03 25.29
N SER A 839 -25.30 -0.95 25.24
CA SER A 839 -23.85 -0.75 25.31
C SER A 839 -23.33 0.18 24.22
N PHE A 840 -24.02 0.26 23.07
CA PHE A 840 -23.62 1.08 21.93
C PHE A 840 -24.33 2.44 21.94
N ILE A 841 -25.65 2.43 22.18
CA ILE A 841 -26.52 3.60 22.07
C ILE A 841 -26.35 4.58 23.24
N TYR A 842 -26.00 4.10 24.43
CA TYR A 842 -25.96 4.91 25.65
C TYR A 842 -24.54 5.11 26.19
N ARG A 843 -24.35 6.21 26.90
CA ARG A 843 -23.12 6.55 27.64
C ARG A 843 -23.48 6.88 29.08
N LYS A 844 -22.68 6.39 30.03
CA LYS A 844 -22.79 6.82 31.43
C LYS A 844 -22.09 8.15 31.59
N ALA A 845 -22.63 9.02 32.46
CA ALA A 845 -21.87 10.18 32.90
C ALA A 845 -20.60 9.69 33.59
N ILE A 846 -19.48 10.36 33.34
CA ILE A 846 -18.25 10.12 34.09
C ILE A 846 -18.51 10.68 35.49
N GLU A 847 -18.70 9.81 36.48
CA GLU A 847 -18.58 10.22 37.88
C GLU A 847 -17.10 10.55 38.10
N ASN A 848 -16.80 11.85 38.19
CA ASN A 848 -15.45 12.36 38.46
C ASN A 848 -14.96 11.96 39.85
#